data_AF-A0A1P8WMM2-F1
#
_entry.id   AF-A0A1P8WMM2-F1
#
_cell.length_a   1.000
_cell.length_b   1.000
_cell.length_c   1.000
_cell.angle_alpha   90.00
_cell.angle_beta   90.00
_cell.angle_gamma   90.00
#
_symmetry.space_group_name_H-M   'P 1'
#
loop_
_entity.id
_entity.type
_entity.pdbx_description
1 polymer ?
#
loop_
_entity_poly.entity_id
_entity_poly.type
_entity_poly.pdbx_seq_one_letter_code
_entity_poly.pdbx_strand_id
1 'polypeptide(L)'
;MVSQFYRRHSANILLCCLIALPILIACGEQVVSNNDIETWLPRNSQVRTDYDNFVRTFGADETILVAFPKPFPAPARLEAAAGRMAGLDGVSSCWTRQQLLETMLANEVSEETAKSRLVHLMATPDNDLETMLVSLNKHGTANRSQVCEDVRRQLAYCQMPDAVLAGGPIVGTQLDKLGSRKRAAALFMLTMAICLVLLYLNISCWKTSGALMLANLLCINLTMTTIWLSGYEMNFIMSSLPVMVMVFTTASAIHFIGHFRHEYPRADAVERAIRGVIRPSAFATVTTVIGLVSLAVSDIGPIPAFGAAAALGTVYSFFVGIFLTPAIIVGLKYRPPQNQSTEVRLERTAMYIVNRPIRVLVPGLLLTAFCAVGVFQLRSLISPLDFLPSNDPVLRDTLLIQNTLTSPTSIEAVVDFGSHGSSFVDRLREVREIESRLSEVDNICHTLSLADFFPEELSENTLSLSKLAAASNSNGGVSGLMADGSRLWRVSLRLHDDEPSAVAATMASLKACELDRQITFTGLGPLLEIAQGQIFDGFWKSFASAFVLITLVMVLALRSITAGLVAMIPNLTPIILVFGTLGLCDYAIDIGIMMTASIALGLAVDGTFHFLFSYRDCRKTSGCRYRAVRKAILQTGLPIISSALISGTGLLALGFSPFKPTMRFGVLMFCLLLAALIGDLVLLPAFLAIGSRRKRLAAEATNAHDAVRRAA
;
A
#
# COMPACT_ATOMS: atom_id res chain seq x y z
N MET A 1 -34.96 5.44 -29.16
CA MET A 1 -34.40 6.82 -29.15
C MET A 1 -32.88 6.79 -28.92
N VAL A 2 -32.40 5.98 -27.97
CA VAL A 2 -30.96 5.89 -27.61
C VAL A 2 -30.10 5.35 -28.76
N SER A 3 -30.54 4.30 -29.45
CA SER A 3 -29.80 3.77 -30.61
C SER A 3 -29.72 4.75 -31.79
N GLN A 4 -30.62 5.72 -31.89
CA GLN A 4 -30.56 6.78 -32.91
C GLN A 4 -29.59 7.89 -32.49
N PHE A 5 -29.60 8.27 -31.20
CA PHE A 5 -28.64 9.21 -30.63
C PHE A 5 -27.19 8.80 -30.93
N TYR A 6 -26.81 7.55 -30.57
CA TYR A 6 -25.46 7.07 -30.84
C TYR A 6 -25.15 6.99 -32.34
N ARG A 7 -26.11 6.60 -33.19
CA ARG A 7 -25.91 6.62 -34.65
C ARG A 7 -25.59 8.02 -35.19
N ARG A 8 -26.18 9.07 -34.61
CA ARG A 8 -25.97 10.46 -35.06
C ARG A 8 -24.73 11.11 -34.44
N HIS A 9 -24.42 10.82 -33.18
CA HIS A 9 -23.44 11.60 -32.41
C HIS A 9 -22.14 10.86 -32.06
N SER A 10 -22.01 9.55 -32.33
CA SER A 10 -20.80 8.80 -31.93
C SER A 10 -19.50 9.40 -32.46
N ALA A 11 -19.47 9.85 -33.73
CA ALA A 11 -18.27 10.47 -34.30
C ALA A 11 -17.84 11.74 -33.55
N ASN A 12 -18.81 12.60 -33.20
CA ASN A 12 -18.53 13.83 -32.45
C ASN A 12 -18.06 13.54 -31.02
N ILE A 13 -18.68 12.55 -30.36
CA ILE A 13 -18.27 12.12 -29.01
C ILE A 13 -16.82 11.64 -29.04
N LEU A 14 -16.48 10.75 -29.99
CA LEU A 14 -15.12 10.21 -30.12
C LEU A 14 -14.10 11.31 -30.45
N LEU A 15 -14.45 12.26 -31.32
CA LEU A 15 -13.60 13.41 -31.64
C LEU A 15 -13.35 14.30 -30.40
N CYS A 16 -14.39 14.59 -29.61
CA CYS A 16 -14.24 15.37 -28.37
C CYS A 16 -13.31 14.66 -27.39
N CYS A 17 -13.45 13.34 -27.21
CA CYS A 17 -12.56 12.56 -26.35
C CYS A 17 -11.11 12.59 -26.84
N LEU A 18 -10.88 12.47 -28.16
CA LEU A 18 -9.53 12.54 -28.75
C LEU A 18 -8.88 13.90 -28.54
N ILE A 19 -9.64 14.99 -28.62
CA ILE A 19 -9.14 16.36 -28.37
C ILE A 19 -8.86 16.59 -26.89
N ALA A 20 -9.72 16.09 -26.00
CA ALA A 20 -9.56 16.25 -24.56
C ALA A 20 -8.37 15.46 -23.99
N LEU A 21 -8.06 14.30 -24.56
CA LEU A 21 -7.02 13.39 -24.05
C LEU A 21 -5.64 14.04 -23.87
N PRO A 22 -5.02 14.71 -24.85
CA PRO A 22 -3.70 15.33 -24.67
C PRO A 22 -3.70 16.43 -23.59
N ILE A 23 -4.81 17.17 -23.45
CA ILE A 23 -4.96 18.19 -22.40
C ILE A 23 -4.96 17.54 -21.02
N LEU A 24 -5.76 16.47 -20.85
CA LEU A 24 -5.83 15.74 -19.59
C LEU A 24 -4.50 15.05 -19.23
N ILE A 25 -3.75 14.55 -20.22
CA ILE A 25 -2.42 14.00 -20.00
C ILE A 25 -1.49 15.10 -19.47
N ALA A 26 -1.43 16.26 -20.14
CA ALA A 26 -0.59 17.38 -19.71
C ALA A 26 -0.94 17.89 -18.31
N CYS A 27 -2.22 17.88 -17.92
CA CYS A 27 -2.65 18.22 -16.57
C CYS A 27 -2.27 17.13 -15.55
N GLY A 28 -2.52 15.85 -15.87
CA GLY A 28 -2.17 14.73 -15.00
C GLY A 28 -0.65 14.56 -14.79
N GLU A 29 0.17 15.09 -15.70
CA GLU A 29 1.61 15.13 -15.54
C GLU A 29 2.10 16.07 -14.44
N GLN A 30 1.28 17.04 -14.02
CA GLN A 30 1.65 18.05 -13.02
C GLN A 30 1.48 17.60 -11.56
N VAL A 31 0.96 16.40 -11.31
CA VAL A 31 0.80 15.90 -9.92
C VAL A 31 2.17 15.65 -9.30
N VAL A 32 2.43 16.25 -8.13
CA VAL A 32 3.67 16.10 -7.35
C VAL A 32 3.63 14.79 -6.57
N SER A 33 4.79 14.16 -6.35
CA SER A 33 4.92 12.95 -5.54
C SER A 33 5.58 13.20 -4.18
N ASN A 34 5.06 12.55 -3.14
CA ASN A 34 5.58 12.55 -1.77
C ASN A 34 5.42 11.15 -1.16
N ASN A 35 6.54 10.56 -0.72
CA ASN A 35 6.59 9.19 -0.16
C ASN A 35 7.20 9.15 1.25
N ASP A 36 7.36 10.29 1.91
CA ASP A 36 8.00 10.33 3.23
C ASP A 36 7.26 9.42 4.23
N ILE A 37 8.00 8.59 4.97
CA ILE A 37 7.46 7.67 6.00
C ILE A 37 6.67 8.44 7.05
N GLU A 38 7.17 9.62 7.36
CA GLU A 38 6.58 10.66 8.18
C GLU A 38 5.11 10.98 7.88
N THR A 39 4.67 10.82 6.63
CA THR A 39 3.29 11.06 6.20
C THR A 39 2.33 9.90 6.52
N TRP A 40 2.85 8.78 7.05
CA TRP A 40 2.03 7.62 7.37
C TRP A 40 1.12 7.87 8.56
N LEU A 41 1.54 8.70 9.51
CA LEU A 41 0.69 9.12 10.62
C LEU A 41 0.02 10.47 10.32
N PRO A 42 -1.20 10.72 10.84
CA PRO A 42 -1.87 12.01 10.70
C PRO A 42 -1.05 13.12 11.34
N ARG A 43 -1.02 14.30 10.70
CA ARG A 43 -0.33 15.50 11.23
C ARG A 43 -0.85 15.97 12.59
N ASN A 44 -2.09 15.62 12.94
CA ASN A 44 -2.72 15.95 14.22
C ASN A 44 -2.51 14.89 15.30
N SER A 45 -1.81 13.77 15.00
CA SER A 45 -1.47 12.79 16.03
C SER A 45 -0.39 13.35 16.96
N GLN A 46 -0.49 13.01 18.25
CA GLN A 46 0.45 13.50 19.27
C GLN A 46 1.89 13.09 18.93
N VAL A 47 2.09 11.83 18.56
CA VAL A 47 3.39 11.25 18.17
C VAL A 47 4.02 12.00 17.00
N ARG A 48 3.21 12.33 15.99
CA ARG A 48 3.68 13.09 14.84
C ARG A 48 4.05 14.53 15.22
N THR A 49 3.25 15.14 16.09
CA THR A 49 3.52 16.49 16.60
C THR A 49 4.81 16.53 17.41
N ASP A 50 5.04 15.54 18.26
CA ASP A 50 6.25 15.42 19.07
C ASP A 50 7.49 15.19 18.20
N TYR A 51 7.38 14.36 17.15
CA TYR A 51 8.44 14.16 16.16
C TYR A 51 8.72 15.42 15.34
N ASP A 52 7.69 16.10 14.82
CA ASP A 52 7.85 17.34 14.05
C ASP A 52 8.47 18.46 14.91
N ASN A 53 8.07 18.58 16.18
CA ASN A 53 8.65 19.53 17.12
C ASN A 53 10.11 19.21 17.41
N PHE A 54 10.43 17.92 17.60
CA PHE A 54 11.80 17.46 17.78
C PHE A 54 12.69 17.81 16.59
N VAL A 55 12.27 17.49 15.36
CA VAL A 55 13.02 17.80 14.13
C VAL A 55 13.17 19.31 13.93
N ARG A 56 12.16 20.11 14.29
CA ARG A 56 12.26 21.58 14.25
C ARG A 56 13.31 22.12 15.21
N THR A 57 13.41 21.51 16.40
CA THR A 57 14.20 21.96 17.54
C THR A 57 15.67 21.53 17.44
N PHE A 58 15.93 20.25 17.21
CA PHE A 58 17.28 19.68 17.18
C PHE A 58 17.86 19.54 15.77
N GLY A 59 17.06 19.79 14.73
CA GLY A 59 17.43 19.52 13.34
C GLY A 59 17.02 18.12 12.90
N ALA A 60 17.39 17.73 11.69
CA ALA A 60 17.02 16.43 11.16
C ALA A 60 17.79 15.31 11.89
N ASP A 61 17.06 14.28 12.31
CA ASP A 61 17.60 13.08 12.96
C ASP A 61 18.16 12.05 11.95
N GLU A 62 18.38 12.50 10.74
CA GLU A 62 18.72 11.63 9.65
C GLU A 62 20.22 11.49 9.52
N THR A 63 20.72 10.32 9.90
CA THR A 63 22.13 9.98 9.79
C THR A 63 22.31 8.87 8.77
N ILE A 64 23.30 9.03 7.89
CA ILE A 64 23.84 7.98 7.05
C ILE A 64 25.02 7.37 7.79
N LEU A 65 24.95 6.07 8.05
CA LEU A 65 26.02 5.32 8.65
C LEU A 65 26.87 4.71 7.52
N VAL A 66 28.12 5.12 7.45
CA VAL A 66 29.10 4.63 6.48
C VAL A 66 30.03 3.67 7.21
N ALA A 67 29.99 2.39 6.87
CA ALA A 67 30.79 1.36 7.52
C ALA A 67 31.82 0.76 6.56
N PHE A 68 32.97 0.39 7.10
CA PHE A 68 34.10 -0.21 6.40
C PHE A 68 34.47 -1.52 7.08
N PRO A 69 34.21 -2.68 6.44
CA PRO A 69 34.74 -3.96 6.89
C PRO A 69 36.26 -4.03 6.79
N LYS A 70 36.89 -4.92 7.58
CA LYS A 70 38.32 -5.22 7.43
C LYS A 70 38.64 -5.71 5.99
N PRO A 71 39.79 -5.31 5.40
CA PRO A 71 40.79 -4.40 5.97
C PRO A 71 40.34 -2.93 5.90
N PHE A 72 40.54 -2.19 6.99
CA PHE A 72 40.10 -0.80 7.08
C PHE A 72 40.92 0.12 6.16
N PRO A 73 40.29 1.17 5.59
CA PRO A 73 41.01 2.23 4.91
C PRO A 73 42.03 2.91 5.85
N ALA A 74 43.09 3.49 5.28
CA ALA A 74 44.05 4.24 6.08
C ALA A 74 43.35 5.41 6.83
N PRO A 75 43.67 5.69 8.10
CA PRO A 75 43.01 6.75 8.87
C PRO A 75 43.00 8.11 8.17
N ALA A 76 44.12 8.50 7.54
CA ALA A 76 44.21 9.75 6.77
C ALA A 76 43.19 9.83 5.60
N ARG A 77 42.81 8.68 5.03
CA ARG A 77 41.82 8.60 3.95
C ARG A 77 40.40 8.75 4.51
N LEU A 78 40.12 8.16 5.68
CA LEU A 78 38.84 8.34 6.39
C LEU A 78 38.63 9.80 6.75
N GLU A 79 39.64 10.45 7.34
CA GLU A 79 39.60 11.87 7.70
C GLU A 79 39.40 12.78 6.47
N ALA A 80 40.12 12.50 5.38
CA ALA A 80 39.95 13.25 4.13
C ALA A 80 38.55 13.09 3.53
N ALA A 81 37.97 11.89 3.62
CA ALA A 81 36.60 11.63 3.15
C ALA A 81 35.57 12.33 4.05
N ALA A 82 35.73 12.27 5.37
CA ALA A 82 34.86 12.93 6.32
C ALA A 82 34.86 14.46 6.13
N GLY A 83 36.04 15.07 5.98
CA GLY A 83 36.16 16.51 5.70
C GLY A 83 35.47 16.92 4.39
N ARG A 84 35.54 16.08 3.35
CA ARG A 84 34.82 16.32 2.08
C ARG A 84 33.31 16.17 2.22
N MET A 85 32.84 15.18 2.97
CA MET A 85 31.43 14.95 3.23
C MET A 85 30.82 16.07 4.08
N ALA A 86 31.55 16.55 5.10
CA ALA A 86 31.12 17.68 5.91
C ALA A 86 30.96 18.98 5.10
N GLY A 87 31.65 19.11 3.96
CA GLY A 87 31.52 20.25 3.05
C GLY A 87 30.40 20.13 2.02
N LEU A 88 29.63 19.02 2.00
CA LEU A 88 28.52 18.86 1.06
C LEU A 88 27.32 19.72 1.46
N ASP A 89 26.67 20.31 0.46
CA ASP A 89 25.36 20.93 0.67
C ASP A 89 24.34 19.85 1.09
N GLY A 90 23.64 20.09 2.19
CA GLY A 90 22.73 19.12 2.81
C GLY A 90 23.31 18.28 3.95
N VAL A 91 24.62 18.30 4.19
CA VAL A 91 25.25 17.64 5.36
C VAL A 91 25.42 18.67 6.49
N SER A 92 25.05 18.31 7.72
CA SER A 92 25.31 19.14 8.91
C SER A 92 26.70 18.86 9.49
N SER A 93 27.06 17.58 9.56
CA SER A 93 28.33 17.13 10.14
C SER A 93 28.69 15.74 9.64
N CYS A 94 29.98 15.44 9.58
CA CYS A 94 30.49 14.09 9.37
C CYS A 94 31.53 13.77 10.44
N TRP A 95 31.27 12.74 11.24
CA TRP A 95 32.13 12.32 12.34
C TRP A 95 32.80 10.99 12.03
N THR A 96 34.11 10.93 12.20
CA THR A 96 34.86 9.66 12.30
C THR A 96 34.98 9.23 13.76
N ARG A 97 35.24 7.94 13.97
CA ARG A 97 35.52 7.40 15.30
C ARG A 97 36.71 8.10 15.96
N GLN A 98 37.74 8.43 15.17
CA GLN A 98 38.93 9.11 15.66
C GLN A 98 38.63 10.54 16.12
N GLN A 99 37.86 11.31 15.35
CA GLN A 99 37.48 12.68 15.72
C GLN A 99 36.66 12.72 17.02
N LEU A 100 35.74 11.77 17.22
CA LEU A 100 34.97 11.68 18.45
C LEU A 100 35.85 11.29 19.65
N LEU A 101 36.77 10.33 19.47
CA LEU A 101 37.76 9.97 20.48
C LEU A 101 38.62 11.18 20.87
N GLU A 102 39.17 11.90 19.89
CA GLU A 102 40.00 13.10 20.13
C GLU A 102 39.21 14.21 20.85
N THR A 103 37.93 14.37 20.52
CA THR A 103 37.06 15.35 21.20
C THR A 103 36.83 14.96 22.67
N MET A 104 36.58 13.68 22.96
CA MET A 104 36.42 13.20 24.34
C MET A 104 37.73 13.34 25.14
N LEU A 105 38.87 12.95 24.56
CA LEU A 105 40.19 13.08 25.18
C LEU A 105 40.56 14.56 25.45
N ALA A 106 40.24 15.46 24.52
CA ALA A 106 40.45 16.90 24.69
C ALA A 106 39.64 17.48 25.84
N ASN A 107 38.50 16.86 26.16
CA ASN A 107 37.66 17.18 27.31
C ASN A 107 38.03 16.39 28.57
N GLU A 108 39.22 15.77 28.63
CA GLU A 108 39.73 15.04 29.80
C GLU A 108 39.00 13.71 30.11
N VAL A 109 38.26 13.14 29.15
CA VAL A 109 37.74 11.77 29.27
C VAL A 109 38.90 10.77 29.14
N SER A 110 38.91 9.71 29.96
CA SER A 110 39.94 8.67 29.85
C SER A 110 39.86 7.94 28.51
N GLU A 111 40.99 7.49 27.96
CA GLU A 111 41.01 6.77 26.66
C GLU A 111 40.19 5.47 26.70
N GLU A 112 40.21 4.77 27.84
CA GLU A 112 39.44 3.53 28.04
C GLU A 112 37.93 3.81 28.04
N THR A 113 37.49 4.82 28.78
CA THR A 113 36.08 5.27 28.82
C THR A 113 35.63 5.80 27.45
N ALA A 114 36.47 6.57 26.76
CA ALA A 114 36.12 7.10 25.44
C ALA A 114 35.97 5.98 24.40
N LYS A 115 36.83 4.95 24.44
CA LYS A 115 36.70 3.78 23.56
C LYS A 115 35.45 2.96 23.89
N SER A 116 35.15 2.72 25.17
CA SER A 116 33.96 1.95 25.56
C SER A 116 32.67 2.66 25.14
N ARG A 117 32.60 4.00 25.28
CA ARG A 117 31.46 4.82 24.83
C ARG A 117 31.21 4.79 23.32
N LEU A 118 32.20 4.39 22.50
CA LEU A 118 32.05 4.32 21.05
C LEU A 118 31.71 2.91 20.53
N VAL A 119 31.73 1.90 21.40
CA VAL A 119 31.28 0.54 21.06
C VAL A 119 29.77 0.57 20.80
N HIS A 120 29.30 -0.18 19.80
CA HIS A 120 27.92 -0.19 19.27
C HIS A 120 27.45 1.10 18.60
N LEU A 121 28.16 2.22 18.75
CA LEU A 121 27.90 3.46 18.01
C LEU A 121 28.76 3.59 16.75
N MET A 122 30.08 3.38 16.89
CA MET A 122 31.04 3.58 15.81
C MET A 122 32.05 2.44 15.60
N ALA A 123 32.13 1.53 16.55
CA ALA A 123 32.94 0.33 16.48
C ALA A 123 32.16 -0.87 17.01
N THR A 124 32.42 -2.04 16.46
CA THR A 124 31.89 -3.30 17.02
C THR A 124 32.77 -3.77 18.18
N PRO A 125 32.23 -4.60 19.11
CA PRO A 125 33.02 -5.17 20.20
C PRO A 125 34.27 -5.92 19.72
N ASP A 126 34.14 -6.66 18.61
CA ASP A 126 35.22 -7.41 17.97
C ASP A 126 36.12 -6.55 17.06
N ASN A 127 35.81 -5.25 16.95
CA ASN A 127 36.50 -4.26 16.14
C ASN A 127 36.64 -4.70 14.66
N ASP A 128 35.54 -5.18 14.09
CA ASP A 128 35.45 -5.73 12.72
C ASP A 128 34.89 -4.73 11.70
N LEU A 129 34.28 -3.65 12.18
CA LEU A 129 33.82 -2.52 11.38
C LEU A 129 34.37 -1.21 11.93
N GLU A 130 34.85 -0.37 11.02
CA GLU A 130 35.12 1.04 11.29
C GLU A 130 34.05 1.88 10.60
N THR A 131 33.58 2.95 11.25
CA THR A 131 32.41 3.69 10.74
C THR A 131 32.60 5.20 10.76
N MET A 132 31.76 5.88 9.99
CA MET A 132 31.57 7.32 9.99
C MET A 132 30.08 7.63 10.02
N LEU A 133 29.72 8.69 10.74
CA LEU A 133 28.35 9.18 10.87
C LEU A 133 28.21 10.46 10.07
N VAL A 134 27.36 10.45 9.04
CA VAL A 134 27.05 11.63 8.22
C VAL A 134 25.63 12.10 8.56
N SER A 135 25.52 13.20 9.28
CA SER A 135 24.23 13.77 9.68
C SER A 135 23.74 14.77 8.64
N LEU A 136 22.45 14.71 8.32
CA LEU A 136 21.83 15.59 7.34
C LEU A 136 21.28 16.84 8.02
N ASN A 137 21.35 17.97 7.32
CA ASN A 137 20.62 19.17 7.73
C ASN A 137 19.22 19.20 7.07
N LYS A 138 18.42 20.23 7.39
CA LYS A 138 17.05 20.37 6.85
C LYS A 138 16.99 20.36 5.31
N HIS A 139 17.99 20.92 4.64
CA HIS A 139 18.09 20.89 3.16
C HIS A 139 18.40 19.49 2.65
N GLY A 140 19.31 18.77 3.33
CA GLY A 140 19.64 17.39 2.99
C GLY A 140 18.48 16.42 3.17
N THR A 141 17.69 16.57 4.23
CA THR A 141 16.46 15.78 4.45
C THR A 141 15.40 16.06 3.40
N ALA A 142 15.29 17.29 2.89
CA ALA A 142 14.40 17.58 1.77
C ALA A 142 14.90 17.01 0.42
N ASN A 143 16.21 16.80 0.27
CA ASN A 143 16.83 16.34 -0.97
C ASN A 143 17.73 15.11 -0.76
N ARG A 144 17.19 14.11 -0.05
CA ARG A 144 17.94 12.89 0.36
C ARG A 144 18.63 12.22 -0.81
N SER A 145 17.96 12.12 -1.97
CA SER A 145 18.49 11.44 -3.15
C SER A 145 19.79 12.07 -3.62
N GLN A 146 19.85 13.41 -3.64
CA GLN A 146 21.03 14.14 -4.07
C GLN A 146 22.17 13.95 -3.07
N VAL A 147 21.90 14.11 -1.77
CA VAL A 147 22.93 13.94 -0.73
C VAL A 147 23.49 12.52 -0.72
N CYS A 148 22.64 11.49 -0.82
CA CYS A 148 23.07 10.10 -0.86
C CYS A 148 23.94 9.79 -2.10
N GLU A 149 23.66 10.42 -3.25
CA GLU A 149 24.52 10.30 -4.44
C GLU A 149 25.84 11.04 -4.27
N ASP A 150 25.83 12.23 -3.67
CA ASP A 150 27.04 13.02 -3.44
C ASP A 150 27.97 12.36 -2.41
N VAL A 151 27.42 11.75 -1.35
CA VAL A 151 28.18 10.91 -0.39
C VAL A 151 28.86 9.75 -1.11
N ARG A 152 28.12 8.99 -1.94
CA ARG A 152 28.69 7.90 -2.74
C ARG A 152 29.78 8.40 -3.70
N ARG A 153 29.61 9.58 -4.29
CA ARG A 153 30.60 10.21 -5.18
C ARG A 153 31.88 10.58 -4.43
N GLN A 154 31.78 11.13 -3.21
CA GLN A 154 32.96 11.43 -2.39
C GLN A 154 33.68 10.15 -1.95
N LEU A 155 32.95 9.11 -1.57
CA LEU A 155 33.53 7.81 -1.23
C LEU A 155 34.28 7.18 -2.41
N ALA A 156 33.69 7.20 -3.61
CA ALA A 156 34.35 6.74 -4.82
C ALA A 156 35.60 7.57 -5.16
N TYR A 157 35.53 8.89 -5.03
CA TYR A 157 36.67 9.80 -5.24
C TYR A 157 37.83 9.49 -4.27
N CYS A 158 37.51 9.18 -3.02
CA CYS A 158 38.49 8.79 -2.01
C CYS A 158 38.96 7.33 -2.14
N GLN A 159 38.63 6.62 -3.23
CA GLN A 159 38.98 5.21 -3.46
C GLN A 159 38.42 4.26 -2.40
N MET A 160 37.19 4.52 -1.94
CA MET A 160 36.46 3.66 -1.01
C MET A 160 35.05 3.34 -1.56
N PRO A 161 34.93 2.78 -2.78
CA PRO A 161 33.64 2.49 -3.40
C PRO A 161 32.87 1.36 -2.69
N ASP A 162 33.59 0.48 -1.98
CA ASP A 162 33.03 -0.71 -1.30
C ASP A 162 32.51 -0.40 0.12
N ALA A 163 32.36 0.88 0.46
CA ALA A 163 31.79 1.30 1.73
C ALA A 163 30.34 0.84 1.85
N VAL A 164 30.00 0.27 3.00
CA VAL A 164 28.65 -0.17 3.35
C VAL A 164 27.86 1.04 3.83
N LEU A 165 26.68 1.27 3.25
CA LEU A 165 25.84 2.43 3.58
C LEU A 165 24.50 1.98 4.14
N ALA A 166 24.15 2.48 5.32
CA ALA A 166 22.83 2.29 5.92
C ALA A 166 22.29 3.58 6.54
N GLY A 167 21.08 3.50 7.07
CA GLY A 167 20.36 4.61 7.69
C GLY A 167 19.10 4.99 6.92
N GLY A 168 18.21 5.73 7.60
CA GLY A 168 16.93 6.19 7.07
C GLY A 168 17.02 6.83 5.67
N PRO A 169 17.97 7.76 5.41
CA PRO A 169 18.11 8.39 4.09
C PRO A 169 18.47 7.40 2.97
N ILE A 170 19.34 6.42 3.23
CA ILE A 170 19.75 5.44 2.23
C ILE A 170 18.58 4.51 1.88
N VAL A 171 17.84 4.04 2.90
CA VAL A 171 16.65 3.22 2.70
C VAL A 171 15.55 4.01 2.01
N GLY A 172 15.23 5.21 2.49
CA GLY A 172 14.19 6.07 1.92
C GLY A 172 14.44 6.41 0.44
N THR A 173 15.66 6.80 0.09
CA THR A 173 16.02 7.09 -1.32
C THR A 173 15.92 5.86 -2.22
N GLN A 174 16.26 4.68 -1.70
CA GLN A 174 16.07 3.45 -2.45
C GLN A 174 14.58 3.15 -2.64
N LEU A 175 13.76 3.30 -1.60
CA LEU A 175 12.29 3.14 -1.71
C LEU A 175 11.68 4.11 -2.72
N ASP A 176 12.09 5.38 -2.71
CA ASP A 176 11.68 6.38 -3.70
C ASP A 176 12.06 5.98 -5.13
N LYS A 177 13.26 5.47 -5.31
CA LYS A 177 13.73 4.98 -6.61
C LYS A 177 12.92 3.76 -7.07
N LEU A 178 12.63 2.83 -6.17
CA LEU A 178 11.82 1.64 -6.46
C LEU A 178 10.37 1.99 -6.77
N GLY A 179 9.77 2.89 -6.00
CA GLY A 179 8.41 3.43 -6.16
C GLY A 179 8.29 4.57 -7.18
N SER A 180 9.38 4.91 -7.87
CA SER A 180 9.42 6.08 -8.76
C SER A 180 8.39 6.04 -9.88
N ARG A 181 7.89 7.22 -10.23
CA ARG A 181 6.92 7.42 -11.33
C ARG A 181 7.36 6.76 -12.64
N LYS A 182 8.66 6.77 -12.94
CA LYS A 182 9.23 6.14 -14.15
C LYS A 182 9.01 4.63 -14.17
N ARG A 183 9.22 3.94 -13.05
CA ARG A 183 9.00 2.50 -12.94
C ARG A 183 7.51 2.17 -12.92
N ALA A 184 6.71 2.94 -12.20
CA ALA A 184 5.26 2.81 -12.22
C ALA A 184 4.70 2.97 -13.65
N ALA A 185 5.19 3.94 -14.42
CA ALA A 185 4.80 4.12 -15.82
C ALA A 185 5.19 2.93 -16.71
N ALA A 186 6.38 2.34 -16.50
CA ALA A 186 6.79 1.14 -17.24
C ALA A 186 5.88 -0.06 -16.95
N LEU A 187 5.56 -0.31 -15.68
CA LEU A 187 4.61 -1.37 -15.29
C LEU A 187 3.19 -1.08 -15.80
N PHE A 188 2.77 0.18 -15.80
CA PHE A 188 1.49 0.58 -16.38
C PHE A 188 1.44 0.32 -17.89
N MET A 189 2.50 0.63 -18.64
CA MET A 189 2.58 0.31 -20.07
C MET A 189 2.51 -1.19 -20.33
N LEU A 190 3.21 -1.99 -19.52
CA LEU A 190 3.12 -3.45 -19.57
C LEU A 190 1.68 -3.94 -19.33
N THR A 191 1.05 -3.40 -18.29
CA THR A 191 -0.35 -3.69 -17.94
C THR A 191 -1.30 -3.35 -19.09
N MET A 192 -1.13 -2.18 -19.70
CA MET A 192 -1.93 -1.73 -20.85
C MET A 192 -1.72 -2.63 -22.07
N ALA A 193 -0.49 -3.07 -22.34
CA ALA A 193 -0.20 -4.01 -23.43
C ALA A 193 -0.87 -5.37 -23.21
N ILE A 194 -0.78 -5.92 -22.00
CA ILE A 194 -1.43 -7.18 -21.61
C ILE A 194 -2.95 -7.06 -21.77
N CYS A 195 -3.56 -6.02 -21.21
CA CYS A 195 -5.00 -5.81 -21.31
C CYS A 195 -5.45 -5.58 -22.77
N LEU A 196 -4.67 -4.86 -23.59
CA LEU A 196 -4.96 -4.68 -25.01
C LEU A 196 -4.98 -6.03 -25.75
N VAL A 197 -3.98 -6.89 -25.50
CA VAL A 197 -3.92 -8.23 -26.10
C VAL A 197 -5.11 -9.07 -25.65
N LEU A 198 -5.40 -9.13 -24.35
CA LEU A 198 -6.51 -9.93 -23.85
C LEU A 198 -7.88 -9.40 -24.31
N LEU A 199 -8.05 -8.08 -24.37
CA LEU A 199 -9.25 -7.45 -24.97
C LEU A 199 -9.36 -7.78 -26.45
N TYR A 200 -8.25 -7.73 -27.20
CA TYR A 200 -8.24 -8.14 -28.59
C TYR A 200 -8.64 -9.61 -28.76
N LEU A 201 -8.14 -10.52 -27.91
CA LEU A 201 -8.54 -11.93 -27.93
C LEU A 201 -10.03 -12.09 -27.60
N ASN A 202 -10.57 -11.30 -26.67
CA ASN A 202 -11.98 -11.35 -26.30
C ASN A 202 -12.92 -10.75 -27.36
N ILE A 203 -12.53 -9.61 -27.95
CA ILE A 203 -13.35 -8.79 -28.86
C ILE A 203 -13.15 -9.18 -30.33
N SER A 204 -11.97 -9.68 -30.66
CA SER A 204 -11.49 -10.03 -32.01
C SER A 204 -11.52 -8.87 -33.00
N CYS A 205 -11.36 -7.62 -32.52
CA CYS A 205 -11.31 -6.42 -33.35
C CYS A 205 -10.29 -5.43 -32.80
N TRP A 206 -9.18 -5.23 -33.51
CA TRP A 206 -8.09 -4.36 -33.06
C TRP A 206 -8.55 -2.89 -32.90
N LYS A 207 -9.36 -2.38 -33.85
CA LYS A 207 -9.85 -0.99 -33.82
C LYS A 207 -10.67 -0.71 -32.57
N THR A 208 -11.58 -1.61 -32.23
CA THR A 208 -12.45 -1.49 -31.04
C THR A 208 -11.64 -1.64 -29.76
N SER A 209 -10.71 -2.61 -29.72
CA SER A 209 -9.86 -2.85 -28.55
C SER A 209 -8.94 -1.66 -28.28
N GLY A 210 -8.31 -1.11 -29.31
CA GLY A 210 -7.48 0.10 -29.20
C GLY A 210 -8.28 1.33 -28.76
N ALA A 211 -9.48 1.55 -29.31
CA ALA A 211 -10.35 2.64 -28.89
C ALA A 211 -10.81 2.52 -27.43
N LEU A 212 -11.03 1.29 -26.94
CA LEU A 212 -11.31 1.05 -25.52
C LEU A 212 -10.10 1.34 -24.63
N MET A 213 -8.89 1.04 -25.08
CA MET A 213 -7.67 1.43 -24.34
C MET A 213 -7.49 2.96 -24.30
N LEU A 214 -7.80 3.66 -25.39
CA LEU A 214 -7.83 5.14 -25.39
C LEU A 214 -8.89 5.70 -24.43
N ALA A 215 -10.07 5.08 -24.35
CA ALA A 215 -11.10 5.44 -23.38
C ALA A 215 -10.64 5.21 -21.92
N ASN A 216 -9.89 4.14 -21.67
CA ASN A 216 -9.26 3.90 -20.37
C ASN A 216 -8.25 5.01 -20.03
N LEU A 217 -7.37 5.37 -20.97
CA LEU A 217 -6.42 6.48 -20.79
C LEU A 217 -7.13 7.81 -20.51
N LEU A 218 -8.24 8.09 -21.18
CA LEU A 218 -9.06 9.26 -20.90
C LEU A 218 -9.56 9.26 -19.45
N CYS A 219 -10.12 8.15 -18.98
CA CYS A 219 -10.64 8.00 -17.62
C CYS A 219 -9.55 8.18 -16.55
N ILE A 220 -8.39 7.56 -16.77
CA ILE A 220 -7.23 7.65 -15.88
C ILE A 220 -6.76 9.11 -15.77
N ASN A 221 -6.56 9.78 -16.90
CA ASN A 221 -6.05 11.14 -16.90
C ASN A 221 -7.09 12.15 -16.39
N LEU A 222 -8.38 11.88 -16.56
CA LEU A 222 -9.44 12.65 -15.90
C LEU A 222 -9.35 12.52 -14.36
N THR A 223 -9.09 11.31 -13.88
CA THR A 223 -8.87 11.05 -12.44
C THR A 223 -7.62 11.80 -11.94
N MET A 224 -6.49 11.68 -12.64
CA MET A 224 -5.24 12.35 -12.28
C MET A 224 -5.33 13.87 -12.33
N THR A 225 -6.02 14.42 -13.33
CA THR A 225 -6.29 15.86 -13.42
C THR A 225 -7.09 16.35 -12.21
N THR A 226 -8.05 15.55 -11.72
CA THR A 226 -8.85 15.93 -10.55
C THR A 226 -8.03 15.88 -9.26
N ILE A 227 -7.12 14.90 -9.11
CA ILE A 227 -6.17 14.83 -7.99
C ILE A 227 -5.28 16.08 -7.98
N TRP A 228 -4.72 16.43 -9.13
CA TRP A 228 -3.90 17.65 -9.31
C TRP A 228 -4.69 18.91 -8.91
N LEU A 229 -5.89 19.10 -9.45
CA LEU A 229 -6.74 20.27 -9.14
C LEU A 229 -7.14 20.34 -7.67
N SER A 230 -7.18 19.21 -6.97
CA SER A 230 -7.49 19.13 -5.55
C SER A 230 -6.29 19.43 -4.66
N GLY A 231 -5.08 19.58 -5.22
CA GLY A 231 -3.84 19.80 -4.49
C GLY A 231 -3.31 18.57 -3.74
N TYR A 232 -3.82 17.38 -4.05
CA TYR A 232 -3.33 16.14 -3.44
C TYR A 232 -2.01 15.70 -4.08
N GLU A 233 -1.10 15.21 -3.24
CA GLU A 233 0.18 14.62 -3.65
C GLU A 233 0.04 13.12 -3.93
N MET A 234 0.79 12.62 -4.90
CA MET A 234 0.91 11.20 -5.20
C MET A 234 1.87 10.53 -4.23
N ASN A 235 1.45 9.44 -3.62
CA ASN A 235 2.34 8.58 -2.84
C ASN A 235 2.56 7.23 -3.55
N PHE A 236 3.44 6.40 -2.99
CA PHE A 236 3.79 5.09 -3.55
C PHE A 236 2.57 4.16 -3.69
N ILE A 237 1.55 4.29 -2.85
CA ILE A 237 0.31 3.50 -2.95
C ILE A 237 -0.51 3.95 -4.17
N MET A 238 -0.62 5.26 -4.37
CA MET A 238 -1.29 5.87 -5.52
C MET A 238 -0.63 5.53 -6.85
N SER A 239 0.62 5.02 -6.87
CA SER A 239 1.25 4.50 -8.08
C SER A 239 0.44 3.37 -8.75
N SER A 240 -0.37 2.63 -7.99
CA SER A 240 -1.24 1.55 -8.50
C SER A 240 -2.61 2.04 -9.00
N LEU A 241 -2.97 3.30 -8.72
CA LEU A 241 -4.28 3.88 -9.05
C LEU A 241 -4.63 3.83 -10.55
N PRO A 242 -3.73 4.17 -11.50
CA PRO A 242 -4.01 4.06 -12.93
C PRO A 242 -4.48 2.67 -13.36
N VAL A 243 -3.82 1.62 -12.86
CA VAL A 243 -4.16 0.23 -13.18
C VAL A 243 -5.54 -0.12 -12.65
N MET A 244 -5.87 0.33 -11.44
CA MET A 244 -7.18 0.07 -10.84
C MET A 244 -8.33 0.80 -11.57
N VAL A 245 -8.15 2.07 -11.95
CA VAL A 245 -9.14 2.80 -12.76
C VAL A 245 -9.35 2.12 -14.12
N MET A 246 -8.28 1.64 -14.74
CA MET A 246 -8.33 0.87 -15.98
C MET A 246 -9.16 -0.42 -15.82
N VAL A 247 -8.94 -1.15 -14.72
CA VAL A 247 -9.70 -2.36 -14.40
C VAL A 247 -11.21 -2.08 -14.33
N PHE A 248 -11.62 -1.03 -13.59
CA PHE A 248 -13.04 -0.69 -13.46
C PHE A 248 -13.69 -0.27 -14.80
N THR A 249 -12.98 0.55 -15.59
CA THR A 249 -13.48 1.00 -16.89
C THR A 249 -13.59 -0.18 -17.86
N THR A 250 -12.59 -1.07 -17.85
CA THR A 250 -12.54 -2.25 -18.71
C THR A 250 -13.62 -3.27 -18.35
N ALA A 251 -13.85 -3.52 -17.05
CA ALA A 251 -14.95 -4.36 -16.58
C ALA A 251 -16.31 -3.88 -17.10
N SER A 252 -16.60 -2.58 -16.93
CA SER A 252 -17.85 -1.96 -17.41
C SER A 252 -18.03 -2.12 -18.92
N ALA A 253 -16.96 -1.90 -19.69
CA ALA A 253 -16.99 -2.07 -21.15
C ALA A 253 -17.24 -3.54 -21.55
N ILE A 254 -16.61 -4.51 -20.89
CA ILE A 254 -16.78 -5.95 -21.16
C ILE A 254 -18.21 -6.39 -20.87
N HIS A 255 -18.80 -5.97 -19.75
CA HIS A 255 -20.19 -6.27 -19.43
C HIS A 255 -21.15 -5.69 -20.46
N PHE A 256 -20.93 -4.45 -20.90
CA PHE A 256 -21.72 -3.86 -21.97
C PHE A 256 -21.60 -4.63 -23.29
N ILE A 257 -20.38 -4.97 -23.70
CA ILE A 257 -20.11 -5.76 -24.93
C ILE A 257 -20.79 -7.12 -24.85
N GLY A 258 -20.75 -7.78 -23.69
CA GLY A 258 -21.44 -9.04 -23.43
C GLY A 258 -22.94 -8.96 -23.70
N HIS A 259 -23.61 -7.95 -23.13
CA HIS A 259 -25.03 -7.73 -23.38
C HIS A 259 -25.32 -7.35 -24.84
N PHE A 260 -24.46 -6.54 -25.47
CA PHE A 260 -24.58 -6.18 -26.88
C PHE A 260 -24.49 -7.40 -27.79
N ARG A 261 -23.57 -8.34 -27.52
CA ARG A 261 -23.43 -9.59 -28.26
C ARG A 261 -24.69 -10.43 -28.23
N HIS A 262 -25.33 -10.54 -27.06
CA HIS A 262 -26.55 -11.32 -26.89
C HIS A 262 -27.75 -10.75 -27.64
N GLU A 263 -27.80 -9.43 -27.81
CA GLU A 263 -28.90 -8.74 -28.51
C GLU A 263 -28.64 -8.54 -30.00
N TYR A 264 -27.40 -8.65 -30.47
CA TYR A 264 -27.03 -8.55 -31.89
C TYR A 264 -27.60 -9.74 -32.69
N PRO A 265 -28.12 -9.56 -33.92
CA PRO A 265 -28.08 -8.37 -34.78
C PRO A 265 -29.32 -7.45 -34.70
N ARG A 266 -30.08 -7.44 -33.60
CA ARG A 266 -31.29 -6.60 -33.50
C ARG A 266 -30.99 -5.11 -33.73
N ALA A 267 -31.89 -4.40 -34.38
CA ALA A 267 -31.73 -2.96 -34.69
C ALA A 267 -31.69 -2.07 -33.43
N ASP A 268 -32.27 -2.54 -32.32
CA ASP A 268 -32.31 -1.91 -31.01
C ASP A 268 -31.31 -2.53 -30.01
N ALA A 269 -30.34 -3.34 -30.48
CA ALA A 269 -29.41 -4.08 -29.62
C ALA A 269 -28.64 -3.17 -28.65
N VAL A 270 -28.19 -1.99 -29.08
CA VAL A 270 -27.51 -1.01 -28.21
C VAL A 270 -28.42 -0.54 -27.07
N GLU A 271 -29.66 -0.18 -27.38
CA GLU A 271 -30.62 0.29 -26.37
C GLU A 271 -30.96 -0.81 -25.35
N ARG A 272 -31.10 -2.07 -25.82
CA ARG A 272 -31.32 -3.22 -24.92
C ARG A 272 -30.09 -3.52 -24.07
N ALA A 273 -28.88 -3.44 -24.65
CA ALA A 273 -27.64 -3.66 -23.92
C ALA A 273 -27.46 -2.62 -22.79
N ILE A 274 -27.73 -1.33 -23.06
CA ILE A 274 -27.70 -0.28 -22.04
C ILE A 274 -28.72 -0.59 -20.93
N ARG A 275 -29.97 -0.93 -21.28
CA ARG A 275 -31.00 -1.27 -20.29
C ARG A 275 -30.63 -2.49 -19.43
N GLY A 276 -29.96 -3.48 -20.03
CA GLY A 276 -29.49 -4.68 -19.34
C GLY A 276 -28.32 -4.42 -18.39
N VAL A 277 -27.40 -3.51 -18.76
CA VAL A 277 -26.16 -3.29 -18.02
C VAL A 277 -26.26 -2.17 -16.97
N ILE A 278 -27.07 -1.13 -17.21
CA ILE A 278 -27.01 0.11 -16.43
C ILE A 278 -27.34 -0.07 -14.95
N ARG A 279 -28.35 -0.88 -14.63
CA ARG A 279 -28.76 -1.13 -13.23
C ARG A 279 -27.73 -2.00 -12.50
N PRO A 280 -27.34 -3.18 -13.00
CA PRO A 280 -26.29 -3.96 -12.36
C PRO A 280 -25.01 -3.17 -12.14
N SER A 281 -24.52 -2.47 -13.17
CA SER A 281 -23.27 -1.73 -13.08
C SER A 281 -23.37 -0.51 -12.16
N ALA A 282 -24.54 0.13 -12.04
CA ALA A 282 -24.73 1.22 -11.08
C ALA A 282 -24.63 0.72 -9.64
N PHE A 283 -25.29 -0.39 -9.31
CA PHE A 283 -25.19 -1.00 -7.98
C PHE A 283 -23.76 -1.47 -7.68
N ALA A 284 -23.10 -2.12 -8.64
CA ALA A 284 -21.70 -2.52 -8.52
C ALA A 284 -20.76 -1.33 -8.31
N THR A 285 -20.97 -0.24 -9.05
CA THR A 285 -20.20 1.00 -8.90
C THR A 285 -20.40 1.59 -7.51
N VAL A 286 -21.63 1.65 -7.02
CA VAL A 286 -21.93 2.14 -5.66
C VAL A 286 -21.24 1.29 -4.60
N THR A 287 -21.29 -0.04 -4.70
CA THR A 287 -20.60 -0.92 -3.72
C THR A 287 -19.08 -0.79 -3.80
N THR A 288 -18.52 -0.64 -4.99
CA THR A 288 -17.07 -0.42 -5.17
C THR A 288 -16.64 0.93 -4.60
N VAL A 289 -17.41 1.99 -4.85
CA VAL A 289 -17.18 3.32 -4.25
C VAL A 289 -17.24 3.23 -2.72
N ILE A 290 -18.24 2.54 -2.16
CA ILE A 290 -18.34 2.31 -0.71
C ILE A 290 -17.11 1.55 -0.18
N GLY A 291 -16.69 0.48 -0.85
CA GLY A 291 -15.49 -0.28 -0.47
C GLY A 291 -14.23 0.59 -0.49
N LEU A 292 -14.09 1.48 -1.47
CA LEU A 292 -12.96 2.39 -1.59
C LEU A 292 -13.02 3.54 -0.57
N VAL A 293 -14.19 4.12 -0.34
CA VAL A 293 -14.41 5.17 0.67
C VAL A 293 -14.21 4.63 2.09
N SER A 294 -14.45 3.34 2.34
CA SER A 294 -14.17 2.72 3.65
C SER A 294 -12.71 2.83 4.07
N LEU A 295 -11.78 2.94 3.10
CA LEU A 295 -10.36 3.16 3.36
C LEU A 295 -10.08 4.53 3.99
N ALA A 296 -11.01 5.49 3.86
CA ALA A 296 -10.91 6.80 4.52
C ALA A 296 -11.05 6.73 6.05
N VAL A 297 -11.50 5.59 6.59
CA VAL A 297 -11.54 5.33 8.05
C VAL A 297 -10.15 4.99 8.60
N SER A 298 -9.17 4.70 7.74
CA SER A 298 -7.80 4.44 8.17
C SER A 298 -7.12 5.73 8.63
N ASP A 299 -6.42 5.66 9.76
CA ASP A 299 -5.60 6.76 10.27
C ASP A 299 -4.29 6.94 9.49
N ILE A 300 -4.09 6.19 8.40
CA ILE A 300 -2.79 6.11 7.74
C ILE A 300 -2.77 6.97 6.50
N GLY A 301 -2.09 8.11 6.56
CA GLY A 301 -2.21 9.21 5.59
C GLY A 301 -2.34 8.78 4.11
N PRO A 302 -1.46 7.91 3.59
CA PRO A 302 -1.53 7.44 2.21
C PRO A 302 -2.81 6.67 1.82
N ILE A 303 -3.46 5.96 2.75
CA ILE A 303 -4.57 5.04 2.49
C ILE A 303 -5.90 5.78 2.19
N PRO A 304 -6.36 6.77 3.00
CA PRO A 304 -7.53 7.60 2.68
C PRO A 304 -7.40 8.33 1.36
N ALA A 305 -6.23 8.91 1.08
CA ALA A 305 -5.98 9.62 -0.17
C ALA A 305 -6.18 8.69 -1.37
N PHE A 306 -5.60 7.47 -1.30
CA PHE A 306 -5.81 6.46 -2.32
C PHE A 306 -7.29 6.07 -2.44
N GLY A 307 -7.98 5.80 -1.33
CA GLY A 307 -9.40 5.42 -1.32
C GLY A 307 -10.31 6.47 -1.96
N ALA A 308 -10.10 7.75 -1.65
CA ALA A 308 -10.85 8.85 -2.24
C ALA A 308 -10.59 9.00 -3.75
N ALA A 309 -9.31 9.01 -4.16
CA ALA A 309 -8.92 9.12 -5.56
C ALA A 309 -9.44 7.93 -6.40
N ALA A 310 -9.37 6.73 -5.83
CA ALA A 310 -9.92 5.50 -6.40
C ALA A 310 -11.42 5.56 -6.55
N ALA A 311 -12.16 5.96 -5.51
CA ALA A 311 -13.61 6.07 -5.54
C ALA A 311 -14.07 7.04 -6.63
N LEU A 312 -13.40 8.19 -6.75
CA LEU A 312 -13.63 9.15 -7.82
C LEU A 312 -13.37 8.53 -9.19
N GLY A 313 -12.23 7.85 -9.36
CA GLY A 313 -11.89 7.14 -10.58
C GLY A 313 -12.93 6.07 -10.95
N THR A 314 -13.49 5.34 -9.97
CA THR A 314 -14.58 4.37 -10.19
C THR A 314 -15.84 5.04 -10.71
N VAL A 315 -16.21 6.21 -10.20
CA VAL A 315 -17.36 6.98 -10.71
C VAL A 315 -17.13 7.37 -12.17
N TYR A 316 -15.94 7.89 -12.52
CA TYR A 316 -15.60 8.19 -13.91
C TYR A 316 -15.61 6.92 -14.77
N SER A 317 -15.08 5.80 -14.28
CA SER A 317 -15.08 4.51 -14.97
C SER A 317 -16.49 4.03 -15.31
N PHE A 318 -17.48 4.24 -14.43
CA PHE A 318 -18.87 3.92 -14.72
C PHE A 318 -19.40 4.75 -15.90
N PHE A 319 -19.20 6.07 -15.87
CA PHE A 319 -19.70 6.94 -16.94
C PHE A 319 -19.00 6.68 -18.27
N VAL A 320 -17.66 6.62 -18.26
CA VAL A 320 -16.87 6.34 -19.46
C VAL A 320 -17.18 4.92 -19.97
N GLY A 321 -17.14 3.92 -19.10
CA GLY A 321 -17.37 2.53 -19.46
C GLY A 321 -18.76 2.25 -20.04
N ILE A 322 -19.83 2.85 -19.50
CA ILE A 322 -21.20 2.60 -19.97
C ILE A 322 -21.62 3.51 -21.12
N PHE A 323 -21.21 4.79 -21.12
CA PHE A 323 -21.71 5.75 -22.11
C PHE A 323 -20.76 5.97 -23.30
N LEU A 324 -19.44 5.80 -23.12
CA LEU A 324 -18.48 5.92 -24.24
C LEU A 324 -18.35 4.61 -25.03
N THR A 325 -18.45 3.45 -24.38
CA THR A 325 -18.38 2.14 -25.07
C THR A 325 -19.42 1.98 -26.20
N PRO A 326 -20.71 2.33 -26.03
CA PRO A 326 -21.67 2.31 -27.13
C PRO A 326 -21.28 3.23 -28.29
N ALA A 327 -20.71 4.41 -28.00
CA ALA A 327 -20.22 5.31 -29.04
C ALA A 327 -19.05 4.71 -29.82
N ILE A 328 -18.14 4.00 -29.15
CA ILE A 328 -17.05 3.25 -29.80
C ILE A 328 -17.62 2.14 -30.69
N ILE A 329 -18.52 1.30 -30.16
CA ILE A 329 -19.12 0.18 -30.91
C ILE A 329 -19.85 0.67 -32.16
N VAL A 330 -20.68 1.72 -32.02
CA VAL A 330 -21.49 2.27 -33.12
C VAL A 330 -20.62 3.04 -34.11
N GLY A 331 -19.73 3.90 -33.62
CA GLY A 331 -18.85 4.74 -34.44
C GLY A 331 -17.86 3.94 -35.27
N LEU A 332 -17.29 2.87 -34.69
CA LEU A 332 -16.36 1.97 -35.38
C LEU A 332 -17.06 0.81 -36.11
N LYS A 333 -18.39 0.77 -36.08
CA LYS A 333 -19.23 -0.26 -36.73
C LYS A 333 -18.81 -1.68 -36.33
N TYR A 334 -18.56 -1.90 -35.04
CA TYR A 334 -18.16 -3.20 -34.51
C TYR A 334 -19.24 -4.27 -34.76
N ARG A 335 -18.80 -5.45 -35.20
CA ARG A 335 -19.65 -6.63 -35.40
C ARG A 335 -19.09 -7.79 -34.59
N PRO A 336 -19.86 -8.34 -33.64
CA PRO A 336 -19.36 -9.42 -32.82
C PRO A 336 -19.25 -10.73 -33.61
N PRO A 337 -18.20 -11.54 -33.37
CA PRO A 337 -18.11 -12.88 -33.94
C PRO A 337 -19.16 -13.82 -33.31
N GLN A 338 -19.81 -14.65 -34.12
CA GLN A 338 -20.71 -15.70 -33.64
C GLN A 338 -19.92 -16.99 -33.40
N ASN A 339 -19.46 -17.23 -32.16
CA ASN A 339 -18.67 -18.43 -31.83
C ASN A 339 -19.48 -19.41 -30.95
N GLN A 340 -20.13 -20.39 -31.58
CA GLN A 340 -20.99 -21.37 -30.92
C GLN A 340 -20.24 -22.32 -29.96
N SER A 341 -18.93 -22.55 -30.17
CA SER A 341 -18.16 -23.55 -29.41
C SER A 341 -17.97 -23.21 -27.93
N THR A 342 -17.83 -21.93 -27.60
CA THR A 342 -17.60 -21.46 -26.21
C THR A 342 -18.88 -21.51 -25.40
N GLU A 343 -20.02 -21.21 -26.03
CA GLU A 343 -21.34 -21.28 -25.40
C GLU A 343 -21.68 -22.73 -24.99
N VAL A 344 -21.33 -23.73 -25.81
CA VAL A 344 -21.57 -25.15 -25.51
C VAL A 344 -20.78 -25.62 -24.28
N ARG A 345 -19.53 -25.20 -24.11
CA ARG A 345 -18.72 -25.54 -22.92
C ARG A 345 -19.29 -24.90 -21.66
N LEU A 346 -19.62 -23.61 -21.72
CA LEU A 346 -20.24 -22.89 -20.60
C LEU A 346 -21.57 -23.52 -20.20
N GLU A 347 -22.36 -23.97 -21.19
CA GLU A 347 -23.62 -24.65 -20.95
C GLU A 347 -23.46 -25.98 -20.20
N ARG A 348 -22.46 -26.79 -20.55
CA ARG A 348 -22.17 -28.04 -19.81
C ARG A 348 -21.83 -27.76 -18.35
N THR A 349 -20.97 -26.78 -18.09
CA THR A 349 -20.59 -26.38 -16.72
C THR A 349 -21.81 -25.85 -15.96
N ALA A 350 -22.61 -24.99 -16.59
CA ALA A 350 -23.85 -24.48 -16.02
C ALA A 350 -24.82 -25.62 -15.65
N MET A 351 -24.98 -26.60 -16.54
CA MET A 351 -25.83 -27.76 -16.27
C MET A 351 -25.32 -28.60 -15.09
N TYR A 352 -24.01 -28.80 -14.97
CA TYR A 352 -23.44 -29.54 -13.84
C TYR A 352 -23.78 -28.86 -12.50
N ILE A 353 -23.53 -27.56 -12.39
CA ILE A 353 -23.76 -26.76 -11.18
C ILE A 353 -25.25 -26.79 -10.80
N VAL A 354 -26.14 -26.53 -11.76
CA VAL A 354 -27.58 -26.46 -11.50
C VAL A 354 -28.20 -27.84 -11.23
N ASN A 355 -27.66 -28.93 -11.81
CA ASN A 355 -28.19 -30.28 -11.61
C ASN A 355 -27.76 -30.93 -10.27
N ARG A 356 -26.65 -30.46 -9.69
CA ARG A 356 -26.04 -31.03 -8.47
C ARG A 356 -25.62 -29.93 -7.46
N PRO A 357 -26.52 -28.99 -7.09
CA PRO A 357 -26.13 -27.80 -6.32
C PRO A 357 -25.49 -28.13 -4.96
N ILE A 358 -26.01 -29.14 -4.24
CA ILE A 358 -25.47 -29.53 -2.92
C ILE A 358 -24.05 -30.11 -3.05
N ARG A 359 -23.75 -30.88 -4.10
CA ARG A 359 -22.41 -31.48 -4.30
C ARG A 359 -21.35 -30.45 -4.67
N VAL A 360 -21.77 -29.30 -5.20
CA VAL A 360 -20.90 -28.18 -5.52
C VAL A 360 -20.75 -27.26 -4.30
N LEU A 361 -21.85 -26.99 -3.61
CA LEU A 361 -21.91 -26.05 -2.51
C LEU A 361 -21.16 -26.54 -1.26
N VAL A 362 -21.36 -27.79 -0.85
CA VAL A 362 -20.79 -28.32 0.40
C VAL A 362 -19.25 -28.28 0.41
N PRO A 363 -18.54 -28.78 -0.62
CA PRO A 363 -17.08 -28.67 -0.64
C PRO A 363 -16.57 -27.22 -0.64
N GLY A 364 -17.23 -26.33 -1.39
CA GLY A 364 -16.84 -24.92 -1.42
C GLY A 364 -17.03 -24.21 -0.08
N LEU A 365 -18.12 -24.50 0.63
CA LEU A 365 -18.35 -23.97 1.98
C LEU A 365 -17.38 -24.56 3.01
N LEU A 366 -17.07 -25.86 2.93
CA LEU A 366 -16.09 -26.50 3.80
C LEU A 366 -14.69 -25.92 3.59
N LEU A 367 -14.28 -25.71 2.33
CA LEU A 367 -13.01 -25.06 2.01
C LEU A 367 -12.98 -23.64 2.54
N THR A 368 -14.06 -22.87 2.35
CA THR A 368 -14.17 -21.51 2.90
C THR A 368 -14.07 -21.51 4.43
N ALA A 369 -14.74 -22.45 5.10
CA ALA A 369 -14.69 -22.57 6.56
C ALA A 369 -13.30 -22.98 7.08
N PHE A 370 -12.60 -23.86 6.35
CA PHE A 370 -11.22 -24.23 6.68
C PHE A 370 -10.28 -23.01 6.56
N CYS A 371 -10.33 -22.27 5.45
CA CYS A 371 -9.53 -21.06 5.28
C CYS A 371 -9.91 -19.97 6.29
N ALA A 372 -11.17 -19.89 6.73
CA ALA A 372 -11.60 -18.92 7.74
C ALA A 372 -10.82 -19.05 9.07
N VAL A 373 -10.32 -20.25 9.42
CA VAL A 373 -9.46 -20.44 10.60
C VAL A 373 -8.16 -19.64 10.48
N GLY A 374 -7.58 -19.58 9.28
CA GLY A 374 -6.36 -18.80 9.03
C GLY A 374 -6.56 -17.29 9.14
N VAL A 375 -7.78 -16.77 8.93
CA VAL A 375 -8.04 -15.33 9.07
C VAL A 375 -7.77 -14.86 10.51
N PHE A 376 -8.00 -15.71 11.50
CA PHE A 376 -7.68 -15.40 12.91
C PHE A 376 -6.19 -15.47 13.24
N GLN A 377 -5.35 -15.95 12.31
CA GLN A 377 -3.89 -16.06 12.44
C GLN A 377 -3.16 -14.94 11.69
N LEU A 378 -3.89 -13.96 11.15
CA LEU A 378 -3.29 -12.84 10.43
C LEU A 378 -2.51 -11.92 11.37
N ARG A 379 -1.26 -11.63 11.00
CA ARG A 379 -0.38 -10.67 11.66
C ARG A 379 0.05 -9.59 10.69
N SER A 380 0.23 -8.35 11.16
CA SER A 380 0.83 -7.28 10.36
C SER A 380 2.33 -7.15 10.63
N LEU A 381 3.10 -6.83 9.60
CA LEU A 381 4.50 -6.44 9.73
C LEU A 381 4.76 -5.24 8.85
N ILE A 382 5.26 -4.15 9.44
CA ILE A 382 5.53 -2.90 8.73
C ILE A 382 6.97 -2.51 8.99
N SER A 383 7.85 -3.03 8.14
CA SER A 383 9.25 -2.65 8.08
C SER A 383 9.55 -2.09 6.69
N PRO A 384 10.08 -0.85 6.58
CA PRO A 384 10.54 -0.31 5.30
C PRO A 384 11.56 -1.21 4.58
N LEU A 385 12.34 -1.99 5.34
CA LEU A 385 13.30 -2.96 4.79
C LEU A 385 12.60 -4.12 4.08
N ASP A 386 11.45 -4.58 4.57
CA ASP A 386 10.68 -5.61 3.88
C ASP A 386 10.04 -5.09 2.58
N PHE A 387 10.11 -3.80 2.27
CA PHE A 387 9.64 -3.29 0.98
C PHE A 387 10.70 -3.43 -0.13
N LEU A 388 11.95 -3.65 0.26
CA LEU A 388 13.09 -3.85 -0.65
C LEU A 388 13.13 -5.30 -1.20
N PRO A 389 13.61 -5.50 -2.44
CA PRO A 389 13.88 -6.83 -2.98
C PRO A 389 14.84 -7.62 -2.08
N SER A 390 14.68 -8.94 -2.03
CA SER A 390 15.54 -9.80 -1.19
C SER A 390 17.03 -9.77 -1.58
N ASN A 391 17.35 -9.41 -2.82
CA ASN A 391 18.73 -9.28 -3.32
C ASN A 391 19.21 -7.82 -3.41
N ASP A 392 18.50 -6.87 -2.79
CA ASP A 392 18.88 -5.46 -2.85
C ASP A 392 20.14 -5.18 -2.02
N PRO A 393 21.18 -4.51 -2.57
CA PRO A 393 22.39 -4.17 -1.82
C PRO A 393 22.11 -3.34 -0.56
N VAL A 394 21.15 -2.41 -0.60
CA VAL A 394 20.82 -1.57 0.56
C VAL A 394 20.25 -2.41 1.70
N LEU A 395 19.44 -3.42 1.38
CA LEU A 395 18.91 -4.36 2.37
C LEU A 395 20.04 -5.14 3.03
N ARG A 396 20.95 -5.71 2.23
CA ARG A 396 22.10 -6.47 2.74
C ARG A 396 23.01 -5.61 3.61
N ASP A 397 23.32 -4.40 3.16
CA ASP A 397 24.21 -3.47 3.84
C ASP A 397 23.60 -2.96 5.15
N THR A 398 22.29 -2.70 5.16
CA THR A 398 21.56 -2.31 6.38
C THR A 398 21.50 -3.46 7.40
N LEU A 399 21.20 -4.69 6.96
CA LEU A 399 21.19 -5.86 7.83
C LEU A 399 22.57 -6.20 8.39
N LEU A 400 23.64 -5.97 7.62
CA LEU A 400 25.00 -6.12 8.12
C LEU A 400 25.23 -5.17 9.30
N ILE A 401 24.91 -3.89 9.15
CA ILE A 401 25.07 -2.88 10.21
C ILE A 401 24.17 -3.19 11.42
N GLN A 402 22.91 -3.56 11.18
CA GLN A 402 21.96 -3.91 12.24
C GLN A 402 22.43 -5.10 13.09
N ASN A 403 22.96 -6.15 12.45
CA ASN A 403 23.39 -7.37 13.15
C ASN A 403 24.75 -7.25 13.83
N THR A 404 25.59 -6.28 13.45
CA THR A 404 26.98 -6.18 13.93
C THR A 404 27.23 -4.97 14.82
N LEU A 405 26.54 -3.85 14.58
CA LEU A 405 26.78 -2.58 15.24
C LEU A 405 25.56 -2.17 16.08
N THR A 406 24.49 -1.73 15.41
CA THR A 406 23.23 -1.24 16.01
C THR A 406 22.13 -1.15 14.95
N SER A 407 20.87 -1.17 15.38
CA SER A 407 19.76 -0.74 14.51
C SER A 407 19.98 0.68 13.98
N PRO A 408 19.63 0.94 12.70
CA PRO A 408 19.65 2.28 12.11
C PRO A 408 18.55 3.21 12.66
N THR A 409 17.55 2.67 13.36
CA THR A 409 16.52 3.47 14.03
C THR A 409 16.93 3.79 15.46
N SER A 410 16.36 4.86 16.01
CA SER A 410 16.58 5.28 17.40
C SER A 410 15.29 5.73 18.06
N ILE A 411 15.33 5.71 19.39
CA ILE A 411 14.39 6.42 20.26
C ILE A 411 15.12 7.64 20.80
N GLU A 412 14.47 8.79 20.80
CA GLU A 412 15.04 10.05 21.22
C GLU A 412 14.34 10.51 22.49
N ALA A 413 15.11 10.65 23.57
CA ALA A 413 14.63 11.17 24.84
C ALA A 413 15.00 12.66 24.95
N VAL A 414 13.98 13.52 24.98
CA VAL A 414 14.14 14.97 25.16
C VAL A 414 13.91 15.32 26.62
N VAL A 415 14.95 15.83 27.27
CA VAL A 415 14.95 16.30 28.66
C VAL A 415 14.77 17.82 28.68
N ASP A 416 13.71 18.30 29.35
CA ASP A 416 13.43 19.73 29.49
C ASP A 416 13.88 20.25 30.87
N PHE A 417 14.91 21.10 30.88
CA PHE A 417 15.42 21.74 32.09
C PHE A 417 14.72 23.06 32.46
N GLY A 418 13.75 23.51 31.66
CA GLY A 418 13.04 24.78 31.88
C GLY A 418 13.93 26.02 31.74
N SER A 419 13.39 27.19 32.11
CA SER A 419 14.05 28.49 31.98
C SER A 419 14.95 28.89 33.16
N HIS A 420 14.87 28.21 34.31
CA HIS A 420 15.65 28.53 35.51
C HIS A 420 16.01 27.26 36.31
N GLY A 421 17.21 27.22 36.91
CA GLY A 421 17.43 26.42 38.13
C GLY A 421 18.77 25.69 38.28
N SER A 422 19.24 24.96 37.27
CA SER A 422 20.40 24.07 37.41
C SER A 422 21.63 24.56 36.65
N SER A 423 22.80 24.43 37.28
CA SER A 423 24.08 24.73 36.62
C SER A 423 24.34 23.73 35.47
N PHE A 424 25.20 24.09 34.52
CA PHE A 424 25.55 23.17 33.42
C PHE A 424 26.06 21.81 33.93
N VAL A 425 26.83 21.82 35.04
CA VAL A 425 27.36 20.62 35.70
C VAL A 425 26.24 19.77 36.29
N ASP A 426 25.28 20.38 36.96
CA ASP A 426 24.16 19.66 37.56
C ASP A 426 23.30 19.02 36.48
N ARG A 427 23.06 19.72 35.37
CA ARG A 427 22.37 19.15 34.19
C ARG A 427 23.13 17.97 33.61
N LEU A 428 24.45 18.05 33.54
CA LEU A 428 25.32 16.97 33.08
C LEU A 428 25.21 15.72 33.98
N ARG A 429 25.19 15.92 35.31
CA ARG A 429 24.99 14.83 36.28
C ARG A 429 23.59 14.23 36.16
N GLU A 430 22.55 15.08 36.08
CA GLU A 430 21.15 14.65 35.89
C GLU A 430 21.00 13.83 34.59
N VAL A 431 21.59 14.28 33.47
CA VAL A 431 21.52 13.51 32.21
C VAL A 431 22.23 12.17 32.31
N ARG A 432 23.39 12.07 32.99
CA ARG A 432 24.07 10.77 33.18
C ARG A 432 23.25 9.79 34.00
N GLU A 433 22.59 10.28 35.04
CA GLU A 433 21.72 9.43 35.86
C GLU A 433 20.54 8.91 35.02
N ILE A 434 19.95 9.78 34.20
CA ILE A 434 18.92 9.41 33.23
C ILE A 434 19.48 8.35 32.27
N GLU A 435 20.64 8.59 31.63
CA GLU A 435 21.27 7.65 30.70
C GLU A 435 21.53 6.29 31.33
N SER A 436 22.11 6.24 32.54
CA SER A 436 22.38 4.99 33.25
C SER A 436 21.10 4.18 33.40
N ARG A 437 19.99 4.83 33.79
CA ARG A 437 18.71 4.15 33.97
C ARG A 437 18.03 3.75 32.68
N LEU A 438 18.16 4.56 31.62
CA LEU A 438 17.64 4.20 30.31
C LEU A 438 18.46 3.04 29.71
N SER A 439 19.78 3.00 29.91
CA SER A 439 20.66 1.94 29.40
C SER A 439 20.39 0.55 30.00
N GLU A 440 19.77 0.49 31.18
CA GLU A 440 19.35 -0.77 31.82
C GLU A 440 18.11 -1.40 31.18
N VAL A 441 17.40 -0.66 30.33
CA VAL A 441 16.20 -1.16 29.66
C VAL A 441 16.60 -2.17 28.58
N ASP A 442 15.99 -3.36 28.65
CA ASP A 442 16.14 -4.41 27.63
C ASP A 442 15.94 -3.85 26.23
N ASN A 443 16.74 -4.33 25.27
CA ASN A 443 16.79 -3.90 23.85
C ASN A 443 17.53 -2.57 23.58
N ILE A 444 17.95 -1.81 24.58
CA ILE A 444 18.83 -0.65 24.38
C ILE A 444 20.28 -1.12 24.31
N CYS A 445 20.93 -0.83 23.18
CA CYS A 445 22.31 -1.24 22.94
C CYS A 445 23.33 -0.16 23.31
N HIS A 446 22.94 1.11 23.16
CA HIS A 446 23.81 2.26 23.37
C HIS A 446 22.99 3.52 23.63
N THR A 447 23.51 4.41 24.46
CA THR A 447 22.96 5.75 24.71
C THR A 447 24.01 6.79 24.37
N LEU A 448 23.60 7.86 23.68
CA LEU A 448 24.46 8.99 23.37
C LEU A 448 23.83 10.30 23.84
N SER A 449 24.54 11.07 24.66
CA SER A 449 24.20 12.46 24.95
C SER A 449 25.41 13.37 25.00
N LEU A 450 25.15 14.63 25.32
CA LEU A 450 26.20 15.59 25.62
C LEU A 450 27.13 15.11 26.75
N ALA A 451 26.59 14.35 27.71
CA ALA A 451 27.33 13.97 28.90
C ALA A 451 28.49 13.01 28.65
N ASP A 452 28.41 12.25 27.55
CA ASP A 452 29.45 11.33 27.07
C ASP A 452 30.72 12.03 26.60
N PHE A 453 30.63 13.32 26.27
CA PHE A 453 31.78 14.11 25.84
C PHE A 453 32.60 14.67 27.00
N PHE A 454 32.22 14.37 28.24
CA PHE A 454 32.80 14.92 29.45
C PHE A 454 33.21 13.81 30.44
N PRO A 455 34.14 14.08 31.37
CA PRO A 455 34.63 13.10 32.33
C PRO A 455 33.58 12.83 33.42
N GLU A 456 33.59 11.64 34.01
CA GLU A 456 32.65 11.24 35.07
C GLU A 456 32.76 12.15 36.28
N GLU A 457 33.99 12.39 36.75
CA GLU A 457 34.30 13.35 37.80
C GLU A 457 34.61 14.73 37.17
N LEU A 458 33.69 15.67 37.35
CA LEU A 458 33.87 17.06 36.91
C LEU A 458 34.58 17.85 38.03
N SER A 459 35.73 18.45 37.72
CA SER A 459 36.41 19.34 38.68
C SER A 459 35.56 20.58 38.98
N GLU A 460 35.41 20.94 40.26
CA GLU A 460 34.65 22.13 40.70
C GLU A 460 35.36 23.47 40.38
N ASN A 461 36.53 23.42 39.73
CA ASN A 461 37.28 24.62 39.37
C ASN A 461 36.53 25.44 38.32
N THR A 462 36.19 26.69 38.67
CA THR A 462 35.46 27.65 37.82
C THR A 462 36.11 27.89 36.45
N LEU A 463 37.44 27.83 36.36
CA LEU A 463 38.18 27.95 35.09
C LEU A 463 37.92 26.75 34.17
N SER A 464 37.91 25.53 34.71
CA SER A 464 37.57 24.30 34.00
C SER A 464 36.13 24.35 33.51
N LEU A 465 35.19 24.76 34.36
CA LEU A 465 33.77 24.89 34.01
C LEU A 465 33.51 25.92 32.90
N SER A 466 34.21 27.06 32.93
CA SER A 466 34.11 28.06 31.86
C SER A 466 34.68 27.58 30.53
N LYS A 467 35.75 26.77 30.55
CA LYS A 467 36.31 26.13 29.34
C LYS A 467 35.37 25.06 28.79
N LEU A 468 34.76 24.24 29.66
CA LEU A 468 33.82 23.19 29.25
C LEU A 468 32.53 23.78 28.65
N ALA A 469 32.00 24.85 29.25
CA ALA A 469 30.87 25.60 28.70
C ALA A 469 31.20 26.34 27.39
N ALA A 470 32.42 26.87 27.25
CA ALA A 470 32.89 27.47 25.99
C ALA A 470 33.12 26.42 24.90
N ALA A 471 33.69 25.25 25.24
CA ALA A 471 33.91 24.12 24.34
C ALA A 471 32.58 23.56 23.79
N SER A 472 31.54 23.54 24.62
CA SER A 472 30.17 23.17 24.19
C SER A 472 29.60 24.14 23.14
N ASN A 473 29.94 25.44 23.21
CA ASN A 473 29.49 26.45 22.24
C ASN A 473 30.38 26.53 20.98
N SER A 474 31.63 26.09 21.04
CA SER A 474 32.58 26.17 19.91
C SER A 474 32.65 24.90 19.06
N ASN A 475 32.27 23.74 19.60
CA ASN A 475 32.27 22.47 18.87
C ASN A 475 31.02 22.36 18.00
N GLY A 476 31.11 22.82 16.75
CA GLY A 476 30.03 22.77 15.74
C GLY A 476 29.45 21.38 15.46
N GLY A 477 29.98 20.32 16.06
CA GLY A 477 29.51 18.93 15.99
C GLY A 477 28.51 18.47 17.03
N VAL A 478 28.62 19.01 18.24
CA VAL A 478 27.80 18.62 19.40
C VAL A 478 26.54 19.48 19.48
N SER A 479 26.41 20.45 18.56
CA SER A 479 25.29 21.39 18.43
C SER A 479 23.91 20.72 18.25
N GLY A 480 23.85 19.44 17.88
CA GLY A 480 22.60 18.69 17.71
C GLY A 480 22.06 18.04 18.98
N LEU A 481 22.80 18.07 20.09
CA LEU A 481 22.42 17.44 21.37
C LEU A 481 21.81 18.43 22.38
N MET A 482 21.85 19.73 22.08
CA MET A 482 21.27 20.81 22.88
C MET A 482 20.49 21.79 22.00
N ALA A 483 19.38 22.31 22.51
CA ALA A 483 18.57 23.30 21.80
C ALA A 483 17.92 24.32 22.75
N ASP A 484 17.29 25.34 22.17
CA ASP A 484 16.54 26.41 22.86
C ASP A 484 17.35 27.08 23.99
N GLY A 485 18.55 27.58 23.64
CA GLY A 485 19.41 28.26 24.63
C GLY A 485 19.85 27.35 25.79
N SER A 486 20.12 26.07 25.51
CA SER A 486 20.52 25.04 26.47
C SER A 486 19.42 24.52 27.40
N ARG A 487 18.14 24.86 27.14
CA ARG A 487 16.99 24.34 27.90
C ARG A 487 16.72 22.87 27.60
N LEU A 488 16.76 22.48 26.33
CA LEU A 488 16.37 21.15 25.88
C LEU A 488 17.62 20.34 25.56
N TRP A 489 17.75 19.17 26.18
CA TRP A 489 18.87 18.25 25.96
C TRP A 489 18.34 16.94 25.40
N ARG A 490 19.10 16.35 24.48
CA ARG A 490 18.73 15.14 23.77
C ARG A 490 19.60 13.98 24.24
N VAL A 491 18.97 12.84 24.51
CA VAL A 491 19.62 11.54 24.73
C VAL A 491 19.12 10.59 23.65
N SER A 492 20.02 10.14 22.79
CA SER A 492 19.71 9.20 21.71
C SER A 492 19.91 7.77 22.18
N LEU A 493 18.85 6.97 22.10
CA LEU A 493 18.83 5.57 22.48
C LEU A 493 18.85 4.72 21.22
N ARG A 494 19.89 3.90 21.08
CA ARG A 494 20.07 2.95 19.99
C ARG A 494 19.55 1.59 20.40
N LEU A 495 18.96 0.87 19.44
CA LEU A 495 18.27 -0.39 19.68
C LEU A 495 19.06 -1.58 19.13
N HIS A 496 18.94 -2.74 19.80
CA HIS A 496 19.36 -4.01 19.23
C HIS A 496 18.40 -4.46 18.12
N ASP A 497 17.10 -4.41 18.42
CA ASP A 497 16.01 -4.81 17.54
C ASP A 497 15.03 -3.65 17.33
N ASP A 498 14.75 -3.33 16.08
CA ASP A 498 13.80 -2.30 15.65
C ASP A 498 12.49 -2.87 15.12
N GLU A 499 12.26 -4.17 15.30
CA GLU A 499 10.94 -4.73 15.09
C GLU A 499 9.92 -4.00 15.97
N PRO A 500 8.77 -3.58 15.41
CA PRO A 500 7.78 -2.80 16.15
C PRO A 500 7.31 -3.41 17.47
N SER A 501 7.28 -4.75 17.60
CA SER A 501 6.97 -5.43 18.86
C SER A 501 8.05 -5.23 19.93
N ALA A 502 9.32 -5.30 19.54
CA ALA A 502 10.45 -5.04 20.44
C ALA A 502 10.49 -3.57 20.84
N VAL A 503 10.26 -2.65 19.90
CA VAL A 503 10.17 -1.21 20.17
C VAL A 503 9.01 -0.91 21.12
N ALA A 504 7.84 -1.54 20.95
CA ALA A 504 6.69 -1.35 21.84
C ALA A 504 6.99 -1.79 23.27
N ALA A 505 7.64 -2.94 23.44
CA ALA A 505 8.08 -3.44 24.75
C ALA A 505 9.11 -2.48 25.38
N THR A 506 10.08 -2.01 24.58
CA THR A 506 11.10 -1.04 25.02
C THR A 506 10.44 0.26 25.49
N MET A 507 9.51 0.81 24.70
CA MET A 507 8.77 2.03 25.04
C MET A 507 7.91 1.89 26.29
N ALA A 508 7.33 0.71 26.54
CA ALA A 508 6.60 0.44 27.77
C ALA A 508 7.53 0.47 29.00
N SER A 509 8.71 -0.16 28.90
CA SER A 509 9.73 -0.13 29.94
C SER A 509 10.27 1.28 30.18
N LEU A 510 10.58 2.03 29.12
CA LEU A 510 11.07 3.42 29.22
C LEU A 510 10.05 4.35 29.91
N LYS A 511 8.76 4.18 29.63
CA LYS A 511 7.69 4.96 30.31
C LYS A 511 7.48 4.54 31.76
N ALA A 512 7.86 3.32 32.13
CA ALA A 512 7.77 2.82 33.51
C ALA A 512 8.96 3.26 34.38
N CYS A 513 10.06 3.72 33.78
CA CYS A 513 11.17 4.31 34.52
C CYS A 513 10.70 5.59 35.24
N GLU A 514 10.61 5.54 36.57
CA GLU A 514 10.31 6.72 37.40
C GLU A 514 11.49 7.70 37.36
N LEU A 515 11.46 8.69 36.48
CA LEU A 515 12.53 9.69 36.35
C LEU A 515 12.11 11.01 37.00
N ASP A 516 13.04 11.70 37.65
CA ASP A 516 12.78 12.95 38.39
C ASP A 516 12.38 14.14 37.49
N ARG A 517 12.45 13.97 36.17
CA ARG A 517 12.13 14.96 35.14
C ARG A 517 11.11 14.42 34.15
N GLN A 518 10.34 15.33 33.58
CA GLN A 518 9.47 15.00 32.46
C GLN A 518 10.33 14.81 31.20
N ILE A 519 10.33 13.59 30.67
CA ILE A 519 11.03 13.23 29.43
C ILE A 519 10.00 12.96 28.34
N THR A 520 10.21 13.56 27.17
CA THR A 520 9.43 13.28 25.98
C THR A 520 10.19 12.30 25.10
N PHE A 521 9.67 11.09 24.95
CA PHE A 521 10.22 10.08 24.04
C PHE A 521 9.64 10.27 22.63
N THR A 522 10.51 10.36 21.64
CA THR A 522 10.17 10.59 20.22
C THR A 522 11.18 9.86 19.33
N GLY A 523 11.24 10.19 18.03
CA GLY A 523 12.16 9.56 17.07
C GLY A 523 11.46 8.63 16.08
N LEU A 524 12.24 8.04 15.17
CA LEU A 524 11.70 7.21 14.10
C LEU A 524 11.17 5.85 14.60
N GLY A 525 11.81 5.27 15.63
CA GLY A 525 11.38 4.00 16.22
C GLY A 525 9.93 4.04 16.75
N PRO A 526 9.60 4.96 17.69
CA PRO A 526 8.25 5.08 18.22
C PRO A 526 7.22 5.49 17.15
N LEU A 527 7.63 6.27 16.15
CA LEU A 527 6.76 6.64 15.03
C LEU A 527 6.34 5.41 14.22
N LEU A 528 7.29 4.53 13.87
CA LEU A 528 7.04 3.30 13.13
C LEU A 528 6.22 2.29 13.95
N GLU A 529 6.50 2.16 15.25
CA GLU A 529 5.75 1.29 16.16
C GLU A 529 4.27 1.68 16.24
N ILE A 530 3.99 2.96 16.47
CA ILE A 530 2.61 3.46 16.57
C ILE A 530 1.91 3.41 15.20
N ALA A 531 2.64 3.68 14.11
CA ALA A 531 2.11 3.48 12.76
C ALA A 531 1.68 2.03 12.53
N GLN A 532 2.46 1.04 12.99
CA GLN A 532 2.09 -0.37 12.84
C GLN A 532 0.76 -0.72 13.52
N GLY A 533 0.57 -0.32 14.78
CA GLY A 533 -0.68 -0.57 15.50
C GLY A 533 -1.89 0.08 14.81
N GLN A 534 -1.76 1.35 14.40
CA GLN A 534 -2.84 2.08 13.74
C GLN A 534 -3.18 1.52 12.34
N ILE A 535 -2.19 1.03 11.60
CA ILE A 535 -2.42 0.38 10.31
C ILE A 535 -3.30 -0.87 10.48
N PHE A 536 -2.98 -1.74 11.44
CA PHE A 536 -3.73 -2.99 11.67
C PHE A 536 -5.18 -2.75 12.13
N ASP A 537 -5.37 -1.83 13.07
CA ASP A 537 -6.71 -1.42 13.50
C ASP A 537 -7.49 -0.75 12.37
N GLY A 538 -6.83 0.12 11.60
CA GLY A 538 -7.41 0.78 10.43
C GLY A 538 -7.87 -0.22 9.36
N PHE A 539 -7.12 -1.31 9.15
CA PHE A 539 -7.52 -2.38 8.25
C PHE A 539 -8.81 -3.04 8.69
N TRP A 540 -8.92 -3.50 9.94
CA TRP A 540 -10.15 -4.14 10.41
C TRP A 540 -11.34 -3.18 10.43
N LYS A 541 -11.14 -1.92 10.81
CA LYS A 541 -12.18 -0.87 10.75
C LYS A 541 -12.65 -0.62 9.32
N SER A 542 -11.73 -0.48 8.36
CA SER A 542 -12.09 -0.26 6.95
C SER A 542 -12.80 -1.48 6.36
N PHE A 543 -12.33 -2.69 6.64
CA PHE A 543 -12.96 -3.92 6.16
C PHE A 543 -14.36 -4.11 6.75
N ALA A 544 -14.51 -3.95 8.07
CA ALA A 544 -15.79 -4.10 8.75
C ALA A 544 -16.81 -3.04 8.30
N SER A 545 -16.37 -1.79 8.12
CA SER A 545 -17.23 -0.73 7.60
C SER A 545 -17.66 -0.98 6.15
N ALA A 546 -16.74 -1.40 5.28
CA ALA A 546 -17.06 -1.85 3.92
C ALA A 546 -18.08 -2.99 3.92
N PHE A 547 -17.86 -4.01 4.76
CA PHE A 547 -18.75 -5.16 4.87
C PHE A 547 -20.17 -4.76 5.27
N VAL A 548 -20.33 -3.93 6.31
CA VAL A 548 -21.65 -3.47 6.77
C VAL A 548 -22.36 -2.66 5.68
N LEU A 549 -21.66 -1.70 5.07
CA LEU A 549 -22.25 -0.82 4.06
C LEU A 549 -22.60 -1.57 2.78
N ILE A 550 -21.74 -2.47 2.30
CA ILE A 550 -22.01 -3.31 1.13
C ILE A 550 -23.18 -4.26 1.41
N THR A 551 -23.24 -4.84 2.60
CA THR A 551 -24.37 -5.67 3.03
C THR A 551 -25.69 -4.89 2.97
N LEU A 552 -25.69 -3.63 3.43
CA LEU A 552 -26.87 -2.76 3.34
C LEU A 552 -27.28 -2.53 1.88
N VAL A 553 -26.33 -2.23 1.00
CA VAL A 553 -26.62 -2.07 -0.44
C VAL A 553 -27.16 -3.37 -1.04
N MET A 554 -26.62 -4.52 -0.67
CA MET A 554 -27.12 -5.83 -1.12
C MET A 554 -28.56 -6.08 -0.65
N VAL A 555 -28.88 -5.77 0.61
CA VAL A 555 -30.24 -5.86 1.14
C VAL A 555 -31.20 -4.95 0.38
N LEU A 556 -30.80 -3.71 0.09
CA LEU A 556 -31.59 -2.74 -0.67
C LEU A 556 -31.81 -3.19 -2.13
N ALA A 557 -30.75 -3.64 -2.80
CA ALA A 557 -30.80 -4.11 -4.17
C ALA A 557 -31.68 -5.37 -4.32
N LEU A 558 -31.60 -6.29 -3.36
CA LEU A 558 -32.41 -7.50 -3.35
C LEU A 558 -33.82 -7.29 -2.79
N ARG A 559 -34.05 -6.20 -2.04
CA ARG A 559 -35.29 -5.91 -1.31
C ARG A 559 -35.66 -7.01 -0.31
N SER A 560 -34.65 -7.60 0.33
CA SER A 560 -34.81 -8.70 1.29
C SER A 560 -33.57 -8.84 2.14
N ILE A 561 -33.74 -8.77 3.47
CA ILE A 561 -32.64 -8.88 4.44
C ILE A 561 -31.97 -10.25 4.32
N THR A 562 -32.77 -11.32 4.35
CA THR A 562 -32.26 -12.69 4.26
C THR A 562 -31.56 -12.96 2.94
N ALA A 563 -32.10 -12.48 1.81
CA ALA A 563 -31.44 -12.64 0.52
C ALA A 563 -30.14 -11.84 0.43
N GLY A 564 -30.10 -10.62 0.99
CA GLY A 564 -28.89 -9.80 1.08
C GLY A 564 -27.78 -10.49 1.87
N LEU A 565 -28.08 -10.95 3.08
CA LEU A 565 -27.12 -11.67 3.93
C LEU A 565 -26.61 -12.96 3.27
N VAL A 566 -27.50 -13.74 2.66
CA VAL A 566 -27.09 -14.98 1.95
C VAL A 566 -26.23 -14.66 0.72
N ALA A 567 -26.50 -13.57 0.01
CA ALA A 567 -25.70 -13.13 -1.13
C ALA A 567 -24.31 -12.64 -0.73
N MET A 568 -24.09 -12.25 0.54
CA MET A 568 -22.75 -11.90 1.03
C MET A 568 -21.83 -13.10 1.19
N ILE A 569 -22.36 -14.31 1.38
CA ILE A 569 -21.55 -15.54 1.55
C ILE A 569 -20.61 -15.76 0.34
N PRO A 570 -21.09 -15.85 -0.92
CA PRO A 570 -20.20 -16.00 -2.07
C PRO A 570 -19.28 -14.80 -2.29
N ASN A 571 -19.65 -13.59 -1.84
CA ASN A 571 -18.83 -12.39 -1.97
C ASN A 571 -17.67 -12.35 -0.96
N LEU A 572 -17.87 -12.93 0.24
CA LEU A 572 -16.83 -13.07 1.26
C LEU A 572 -15.90 -14.24 0.98
N THR A 573 -16.36 -15.29 0.30
CA THR A 573 -15.56 -16.46 -0.05
C THR A 573 -14.18 -16.10 -0.64
N PRO A 574 -14.02 -15.27 -1.69
CA PRO A 574 -12.70 -14.97 -2.24
C PRO A 574 -11.74 -14.36 -1.21
N ILE A 575 -12.23 -13.47 -0.36
CA ILE A 575 -11.43 -12.81 0.66
C ILE A 575 -11.00 -13.81 1.72
N ILE A 576 -11.93 -14.63 2.21
CA ILE A 576 -11.65 -15.67 3.21
C ILE A 576 -10.66 -16.71 2.65
N LEU A 577 -10.80 -17.11 1.39
CA LEU A 577 -9.87 -18.04 0.76
C LEU A 577 -8.46 -17.45 0.70
N VAL A 578 -8.31 -16.24 0.17
CA VAL A 578 -6.98 -15.63 -0.02
C VAL A 578 -6.35 -15.25 1.32
N PHE A 579 -7.01 -14.43 2.13
CA PHE A 579 -6.47 -14.00 3.43
C PHE A 579 -6.37 -15.15 4.43
N GLY A 580 -7.31 -16.10 4.38
CA GLY A 580 -7.22 -17.32 5.18
C GLY A 580 -5.99 -18.15 4.83
N THR A 581 -5.67 -18.31 3.55
CA THR A 581 -4.43 -19.00 3.15
C THR A 581 -3.17 -18.26 3.61
N LEU A 582 -3.16 -16.93 3.56
CA LEU A 582 -2.04 -16.14 4.06
C LEU A 582 -1.80 -16.41 5.55
N GLY A 583 -2.86 -16.41 6.36
CA GLY A 583 -2.73 -16.70 7.80
C GLY A 583 -2.34 -18.14 8.10
N LEU A 584 -2.88 -19.13 7.38
CA LEU A 584 -2.47 -20.53 7.53
C LEU A 584 -0.99 -20.76 7.15
N CYS A 585 -0.45 -19.93 6.27
CA CYS A 585 0.96 -19.95 5.87
C CYS A 585 1.85 -19.02 6.72
N ASP A 586 1.31 -18.40 7.77
CA ASP A 586 2.00 -17.45 8.64
C ASP A 586 2.63 -16.26 7.88
N TYR A 587 1.98 -15.84 6.79
CA TYR A 587 2.46 -14.74 5.96
C TYR A 587 2.02 -13.40 6.55
N ALA A 588 3.00 -12.55 6.89
CA ALA A 588 2.71 -11.24 7.45
C ALA A 588 2.09 -10.28 6.41
N ILE A 589 1.11 -9.51 6.86
CA ILE A 589 0.38 -8.56 6.06
C ILE A 589 1.08 -7.20 6.13
N ASP A 590 1.40 -6.63 4.97
CA ASP A 590 1.90 -5.26 4.84
C ASP A 590 0.80 -4.29 4.37
N ILE A 591 1.16 -3.01 4.26
CA ILE A 591 0.26 -1.92 3.81
C ILE A 591 -0.38 -2.23 2.45
N GLY A 592 0.37 -2.80 1.50
CA GLY A 592 -0.12 -3.15 0.17
C GLY A 592 -1.17 -4.25 0.21
N ILE A 593 -0.95 -5.29 1.00
CA ILE A 593 -1.88 -6.41 1.20
C ILE A 593 -3.18 -5.94 1.85
N MET A 594 -3.09 -5.08 2.87
CA MET A 594 -4.25 -4.65 3.68
C MET A 594 -5.33 -3.99 2.85
N MET A 595 -4.93 -3.15 1.90
CA MET A 595 -5.88 -2.42 1.07
C MET A 595 -6.66 -3.36 0.13
N THR A 596 -6.09 -4.51 -0.23
CA THR A 596 -6.72 -5.43 -1.18
C THR A 596 -8.04 -6.01 -0.65
N ALA A 597 -8.22 -6.20 0.66
CA ALA A 597 -9.44 -6.80 1.22
C ALA A 597 -10.68 -5.95 0.96
N SER A 598 -10.63 -4.66 1.32
CA SER A 598 -11.77 -3.73 1.17
C SER A 598 -12.05 -3.42 -0.30
N ILE A 599 -11.01 -3.31 -1.13
CA ILE A 599 -11.14 -3.12 -2.59
C ILE A 599 -11.75 -4.35 -3.24
N ALA A 600 -11.24 -5.54 -2.92
CA ALA A 600 -11.72 -6.80 -3.48
C ALA A 600 -13.16 -7.10 -3.06
N LEU A 601 -13.58 -6.70 -1.86
CA LEU A 601 -14.98 -6.83 -1.44
C LEU A 601 -15.92 -6.02 -2.34
N GLY A 602 -15.54 -4.80 -2.71
CA GLY A 602 -16.29 -3.99 -3.68
C GLY A 602 -16.34 -4.64 -5.07
N LEU A 603 -15.20 -5.14 -5.54
CA LEU A 603 -15.05 -5.77 -6.86
C LEU A 603 -15.74 -7.13 -6.99
N ALA A 604 -15.71 -7.96 -5.95
CA ALA A 604 -16.31 -9.29 -5.97
C ALA A 604 -17.84 -9.24 -6.12
N VAL A 605 -18.47 -8.16 -5.65
CA VAL A 605 -19.93 -7.99 -5.72
C VAL A 605 -20.41 -7.62 -7.13
N ASP A 606 -19.53 -7.13 -8.02
CA ASP A 606 -19.86 -6.71 -9.38
C ASP A 606 -20.48 -7.84 -10.22
N GLY A 607 -19.76 -8.96 -10.34
CA GLY A 607 -20.23 -10.13 -11.08
C GLY A 607 -21.53 -10.69 -10.48
N THR A 608 -21.65 -10.66 -9.15
CA THR A 608 -22.87 -11.02 -8.42
C THR A 608 -24.07 -10.14 -8.82
N PHE A 609 -23.92 -8.82 -8.96
CA PHE A 609 -25.04 -7.97 -9.42
C PHE A 609 -25.45 -8.29 -10.85
N HIS A 610 -24.49 -8.39 -11.77
CA HIS A 610 -24.77 -8.79 -13.15
C HIS A 610 -25.53 -10.12 -13.21
N PHE A 611 -25.10 -11.10 -12.41
CA PHE A 611 -25.76 -12.39 -12.30
C PHE A 611 -27.17 -12.30 -11.71
N LEU A 612 -27.34 -11.63 -10.56
CA LEU A 612 -28.61 -11.57 -9.82
C LEU A 612 -29.70 -10.83 -10.58
N PHE A 613 -29.37 -9.73 -11.26
CA PHE A 613 -30.33 -9.01 -12.09
C PHE A 613 -30.77 -9.86 -13.29
N SER A 614 -29.83 -10.50 -13.98
CA SER A 614 -30.15 -11.44 -15.07
C SER A 614 -31.01 -12.60 -14.58
N TYR A 615 -30.69 -13.20 -13.43
CA TYR A 615 -31.50 -14.24 -12.80
C TYR A 615 -32.92 -13.77 -12.49
N ARG A 616 -33.09 -12.57 -11.93
CA ARG A 616 -34.41 -12.00 -11.60
C ARG A 616 -35.26 -11.81 -12.86
N ASP A 617 -34.67 -11.30 -13.94
CA ASP A 617 -35.41 -11.10 -15.20
C ASP A 617 -35.72 -12.43 -15.90
N CYS A 618 -34.78 -13.38 -15.88
CA CYS A 618 -35.04 -14.74 -16.34
C CYS A 618 -36.11 -15.46 -15.50
N ARG A 619 -36.19 -15.20 -14.19
CA ARG A 619 -37.19 -15.80 -13.29
C ARG A 619 -38.60 -15.34 -13.60
N LYS A 620 -38.79 -14.09 -14.02
CA LYS A 620 -40.09 -13.56 -14.45
C LYS A 620 -40.63 -14.26 -15.71
N THR A 621 -39.74 -14.75 -16.58
CA THR A 621 -40.09 -15.32 -17.88
C THR A 621 -39.99 -16.84 -17.97
N SER A 622 -39.22 -17.50 -17.09
CA SER A 622 -38.82 -18.90 -17.28
C SER A 622 -39.63 -19.94 -16.50
N GLY A 623 -40.64 -19.52 -15.72
CA GLY A 623 -41.59 -20.40 -15.00
C GLY A 623 -40.99 -21.24 -13.85
N CYS A 624 -39.70 -21.57 -13.87
CA CYS A 624 -39.03 -22.34 -12.81
C CYS A 624 -37.61 -21.83 -12.51
N ARG A 625 -37.16 -21.98 -11.25
CA ARG A 625 -35.84 -21.51 -10.78
C ARG A 625 -34.69 -22.12 -11.57
N TYR A 626 -34.80 -23.40 -11.94
CA TYR A 626 -33.80 -24.12 -12.72
C TYR A 626 -33.48 -23.42 -14.04
N ARG A 627 -34.51 -23.14 -14.85
CA ARG A 627 -34.34 -22.50 -16.16
C ARG A 627 -33.82 -21.07 -16.01
N ALA A 628 -34.25 -20.37 -14.97
CA ALA A 628 -33.80 -19.02 -14.68
C ALA A 628 -32.29 -18.96 -14.35
N VAL A 629 -31.79 -19.84 -13.46
CA VAL A 629 -30.35 -19.91 -13.14
C VAL A 629 -29.52 -20.27 -14.38
N ARG A 630 -29.94 -21.30 -15.14
CA ARG A 630 -29.23 -21.70 -16.36
C ARG A 630 -29.14 -20.56 -17.38
N LYS A 631 -30.25 -19.86 -17.65
CA LYS A 631 -30.26 -18.73 -18.59
C LYS A 631 -29.38 -17.58 -18.10
N ALA A 632 -29.39 -17.29 -16.79
CA ALA A 632 -28.54 -16.25 -16.22
C ALA A 632 -27.05 -16.57 -16.43
N ILE A 633 -26.61 -17.80 -16.13
CA ILE A 633 -25.22 -18.24 -16.38
C ILE A 633 -24.84 -18.07 -17.85
N LEU A 634 -25.70 -18.47 -18.78
CA LEU A 634 -25.43 -18.35 -20.22
C LEU A 634 -25.36 -16.89 -20.70
N GLN A 635 -26.14 -15.99 -20.08
CA GLN A 635 -26.16 -14.58 -20.45
C GLN A 635 -24.98 -13.79 -19.87
N THR A 636 -24.60 -14.04 -18.61
CA THR A 636 -23.63 -13.20 -17.90
C THR A 636 -22.32 -13.91 -17.56
N GLY A 637 -22.23 -15.23 -17.70
CA GLY A 637 -21.05 -16.01 -17.32
C GLY A 637 -19.79 -15.65 -18.12
N LEU A 638 -19.89 -15.56 -19.44
CA LEU A 638 -18.72 -15.20 -20.27
C LEU A 638 -18.23 -13.76 -20.01
N PRO A 639 -19.11 -12.74 -19.91
CA PRO A 639 -18.70 -11.41 -19.48
C PRO A 639 -18.01 -11.37 -18.11
N ILE A 640 -18.54 -12.08 -17.11
CA ILE A 640 -17.96 -12.16 -15.76
C ILE A 640 -16.55 -12.80 -15.83
N ILE A 641 -16.38 -13.93 -16.51
CA ILE A 641 -15.08 -14.60 -16.69
C ILE A 641 -14.10 -13.68 -17.41
N SER A 642 -14.54 -13.05 -18.50
CA SER A 642 -13.68 -12.19 -19.32
C SER A 642 -13.22 -10.96 -18.55
N SER A 643 -14.13 -10.35 -17.78
CA SER A 643 -13.83 -9.20 -16.93
C SER A 643 -12.79 -9.55 -15.87
N ALA A 644 -12.98 -10.67 -15.14
CA ALA A 644 -12.05 -11.11 -14.11
C ALA A 644 -10.67 -11.51 -14.68
N LEU A 645 -10.61 -12.18 -15.83
CA LEU A 645 -9.35 -12.57 -16.47
C LEU A 645 -8.58 -11.35 -17.00
N ILE A 646 -9.24 -10.48 -17.76
CA ILE A 646 -8.58 -9.29 -18.34
C ILE A 646 -8.09 -8.37 -17.23
N SER A 647 -8.94 -8.10 -16.24
CA SER A 647 -8.61 -7.22 -15.12
C SER A 647 -7.58 -7.84 -14.18
N GLY A 648 -7.75 -9.11 -13.84
CA GLY A 648 -6.85 -9.84 -12.95
C GLY A 648 -5.46 -9.98 -13.57
N THR A 649 -5.34 -10.41 -14.82
CA THR A 649 -4.04 -10.53 -15.48
C THR A 649 -3.39 -9.16 -15.72
N GLY A 650 -4.20 -8.10 -15.91
CA GLY A 650 -3.71 -6.72 -15.89
C GLY A 650 -3.07 -6.34 -14.55
N LEU A 651 -3.73 -6.64 -13.43
CA LEU A 651 -3.20 -6.42 -12.08
C LEU A 651 -1.97 -7.28 -11.76
N LEU A 652 -1.91 -8.51 -12.29
CA LEU A 652 -0.77 -9.40 -12.13
C LEU A 652 0.53 -8.81 -12.72
N ALA A 653 0.43 -7.90 -13.69
CA ALA A 653 1.60 -7.19 -14.23
C ALA A 653 2.32 -6.34 -13.16
N LEU A 654 1.59 -5.84 -12.15
CA LEU A 654 2.19 -5.17 -10.99
C LEU A 654 3.04 -6.13 -10.14
N GLY A 655 2.80 -7.44 -10.25
CA GLY A 655 3.61 -8.51 -9.66
C GLY A 655 5.04 -8.59 -10.20
N PHE A 656 5.39 -7.83 -11.25
CA PHE A 656 6.77 -7.65 -11.70
C PHE A 656 7.46 -6.42 -11.07
N SER A 657 6.78 -5.72 -10.16
CA SER A 657 7.38 -4.58 -9.45
C SER A 657 8.51 -5.04 -8.52
N PRO A 658 9.68 -4.39 -8.55
CA PRO A 658 10.71 -4.62 -7.54
C PRO A 658 10.32 -4.06 -6.17
N PHE A 659 9.34 -3.16 -6.11
CA PHE A 659 8.79 -2.65 -4.86
C PHE A 659 7.74 -3.63 -4.33
N LYS A 660 8.07 -4.35 -3.25
CA LYS A 660 7.27 -5.47 -2.74
C LYS A 660 5.80 -5.12 -2.41
N PRO A 661 5.46 -3.96 -1.82
CA PRO A 661 4.05 -3.62 -1.57
C PRO A 661 3.22 -3.59 -2.87
N THR A 662 3.73 -2.98 -3.94
CA THR A 662 3.04 -2.96 -5.25
C THR A 662 2.97 -4.35 -5.88
N MET A 663 4.03 -5.15 -5.73
CA MET A 663 4.06 -6.54 -6.20
C MET A 663 2.98 -7.38 -5.51
N ARG A 664 2.97 -7.38 -4.17
CA ARG A 664 2.02 -8.12 -3.33
C ARG A 664 0.59 -7.68 -3.62
N PHE A 665 0.35 -6.37 -3.74
CA PHE A 665 -0.94 -5.81 -4.15
C PHE A 665 -1.42 -6.41 -5.48
N GLY A 666 -0.59 -6.39 -6.53
CA GLY A 666 -0.95 -6.92 -7.85
C GLY A 666 -1.28 -8.42 -7.84
N VAL A 667 -0.43 -9.22 -7.20
CA VAL A 667 -0.60 -10.67 -7.09
C VAL A 667 -1.85 -11.04 -6.29
N LEU A 668 -2.07 -10.40 -5.14
CA LEU A 668 -3.24 -10.69 -4.32
C LEU A 668 -4.54 -10.23 -4.99
N MET A 669 -4.56 -9.07 -5.64
CA MET A 669 -5.73 -8.63 -6.40
C MET A 669 -6.05 -9.59 -7.55
N PHE A 670 -5.04 -10.13 -8.24
CA PHE A 670 -5.24 -11.19 -9.23
C PHE A 670 -5.88 -12.45 -8.60
N CYS A 671 -5.31 -12.95 -7.49
CA CYS A 671 -5.85 -14.10 -6.78
C CYS A 671 -7.28 -13.88 -6.31
N LEU A 672 -7.59 -12.70 -5.75
CA LEU A 672 -8.92 -12.33 -5.27
C LEU A 672 -9.94 -12.29 -6.41
N LEU A 673 -9.59 -11.70 -7.57
CA LEU A 673 -10.47 -11.65 -8.73
C LEU A 673 -10.72 -13.04 -9.35
N LEU A 674 -9.71 -13.92 -9.37
CA LEU A 674 -9.90 -15.30 -9.79
C LEU A 674 -10.76 -16.09 -8.80
N ALA A 675 -10.53 -15.91 -7.50
CA ALA A 675 -11.34 -16.55 -6.46
C ALA A 675 -12.79 -16.03 -6.48
N ALA A 676 -13.03 -14.79 -6.89
CA ALA A 676 -14.38 -14.22 -7.03
C ALA A 676 -15.21 -14.97 -8.07
N LEU A 677 -14.59 -15.56 -9.11
CA LEU A 677 -15.29 -16.42 -10.06
C LEU A 677 -15.91 -17.66 -9.39
N ILE A 678 -15.28 -18.17 -8.32
CA ILE A 678 -15.84 -19.28 -7.53
C ILE A 678 -17.10 -18.79 -6.79
N GLY A 679 -17.05 -17.60 -6.20
CA GLY A 679 -18.21 -16.96 -5.59
C GLY A 679 -19.36 -16.78 -6.58
N ASP A 680 -19.11 -16.07 -7.68
CA ASP A 680 -20.13 -15.61 -8.63
C ASP A 680 -20.70 -16.70 -9.52
N LEU A 681 -19.86 -17.63 -10.00
CA LEU A 681 -20.24 -18.60 -11.03
C LEU A 681 -20.37 -20.02 -10.51
N VAL A 682 -19.94 -20.32 -9.27
CA VAL A 682 -20.04 -21.65 -8.68
C VAL A 682 -20.98 -21.65 -7.47
N LEU A 683 -20.66 -20.86 -6.44
CA LEU A 683 -21.43 -20.85 -5.20
C LEU A 683 -22.79 -20.16 -5.36
N LEU A 684 -22.82 -18.95 -5.90
CA LEU A 684 -24.05 -18.17 -6.06
C LEU A 684 -25.12 -18.91 -6.91
N PRO A 685 -24.81 -19.49 -8.08
CA PRO A 685 -25.81 -20.21 -8.86
C PRO A 685 -26.24 -21.51 -8.17
N ALA A 686 -25.34 -22.20 -7.45
CA ALA A 686 -25.67 -23.38 -6.67
C ALA A 686 -26.68 -23.05 -5.55
N PHE A 687 -26.45 -21.97 -4.79
CA PHE A 687 -27.38 -21.46 -3.79
C PHE A 687 -28.78 -21.20 -4.36
N LEU A 688 -28.85 -20.51 -5.51
CA LEU A 688 -30.13 -20.18 -6.15
C LEU A 688 -30.83 -21.41 -6.77
N ALA A 689 -30.08 -22.46 -7.09
CA ALA A 689 -30.57 -23.71 -7.66
C ALA A 689 -31.02 -24.74 -6.62
N ILE A 690 -30.81 -24.53 -5.32
CA ILE A 690 -31.22 -25.47 -4.25
C ILE A 690 -32.72 -25.78 -4.36
N GLY A 691 -33.06 -27.07 -4.32
CA GLY A 691 -34.44 -27.56 -4.38
C GLY A 691 -35.15 -27.39 -5.74
N SER A 692 -34.49 -26.82 -6.75
CA SER A 692 -35.10 -26.52 -8.06
C SER A 692 -35.35 -27.76 -8.92
N ARG A 693 -34.50 -28.80 -8.80
CA ARG A 693 -34.57 -30.03 -9.60
C ARG A 693 -35.78 -30.91 -9.25
N ARG A 694 -36.10 -31.09 -7.96
CA ARG A 694 -37.30 -31.83 -7.53
C ARG A 694 -38.58 -31.17 -8.02
N LYS A 695 -38.67 -29.83 -7.93
CA LYS A 695 -39.83 -29.07 -8.42
C LYS A 695 -39.95 -29.06 -9.94
N ARG A 696 -38.83 -29.06 -10.69
CA ARG A 696 -38.83 -29.22 -12.14
C ARG A 696 -39.39 -30.59 -12.55
N LEU A 697 -38.86 -31.67 -11.98
CA LEU A 697 -39.31 -33.04 -12.30
C LEU A 697 -40.78 -33.24 -11.93
N ALA A 698 -41.23 -32.67 -10.81
CA ALA A 698 -42.65 -32.67 -10.45
C ALA A 698 -43.51 -31.92 -11.47
N ALA A 699 -43.13 -30.70 -11.88
CA ALA A 699 -43.88 -29.91 -12.86
C ALA A 699 -43.88 -30.51 -14.27
N GLU A 700 -42.78 -31.12 -14.70
CA GLU A 700 -42.68 -31.85 -15.98
C GLU A 700 -43.57 -33.11 -15.96
N ALA A 701 -43.65 -33.82 -14.82
CA ALA A 701 -44.56 -34.95 -14.66
C ALA A 701 -46.04 -34.55 -14.68
N THR A 702 -46.43 -33.44 -14.04
CA THR A 702 -47.82 -32.94 -14.05
C THR A 702 -48.25 -32.51 -15.46
N ASN A 703 -47.40 -31.75 -16.17
CA ASN A 703 -47.70 -31.31 -17.54
C ASN A 703 -47.79 -32.47 -18.53
N ALA A 704 -46.97 -33.51 -18.37
CA ALA A 704 -47.06 -34.71 -19.20
C ALA A 704 -48.38 -35.45 -18.94
N HIS A 705 -48.84 -35.52 -17.70
CA HIS A 705 -50.11 -36.14 -17.33
C HIS A 705 -51.32 -35.36 -17.89
N ASP A 706 -51.30 -34.03 -17.83
CA ASP A 706 -52.34 -33.16 -18.41
C ASP A 706 -52.36 -33.20 -19.95
N ALA A 707 -51.19 -33.33 -20.59
CA ALA A 707 -51.11 -33.46 -22.05
C ALA A 707 -51.72 -34.78 -22.53
N VAL A 708 -51.49 -35.88 -21.81
CA VAL A 708 -52.11 -37.18 -22.10
C VAL A 708 -53.63 -37.12 -21.88
N ARG A 709 -54.11 -36.45 -20.82
CA ARG A 709 -55.54 -36.23 -20.56
C ARG A 709 -56.27 -35.34 -21.57
N ARG A 710 -55.56 -34.51 -22.32
CA ARG A 710 -56.15 -33.69 -23.40
C ARG A 710 -56.11 -34.38 -24.76
N ALA A 711 -55.29 -35.42 -24.90
CA ALA A 711 -55.16 -36.21 -26.11
C ALA A 711 -56.05 -37.46 -26.11
N ALA A 712 -56.45 -37.94 -24.93
CA ALA A 712 -57.55 -38.87 -24.70
C ALA A 712 -58.87 -38.11 -24.55
#